data_AF-A0A819C7I7-F1
#
_entry.id   AF-A0A819C7I7-F1
#
_cell.length_a   1.000
_cell.length_b   1.000
_cell.length_c   1.000
_cell.angle_alpha   90.00
_cell.angle_beta   90.00
_cell.angle_gamma   90.00
#
_symmetry.space_group_name_H-M   'P 1'
#
loop_
_entity.id
_entity.type
_entity.pdbx_description
1 polymer ?
#
loop_
_entity_poly.entity_id
_entity_poly.type
_entity_poly.pdbx_seq_one_letter_code
_entity_poly.pdbx_strand_id
1 'polypeptide(L)'
;DNHIKFTQDSLNSNFLHVKCLMPIQYQQYEISKQNTITKQNLCPIKSTISIDISCQSTIYSFILEPILTSQCPLINRDYVITYFDEILYINIIAYNEQKISFTNFSSLNIDCKIKSKEYLADLNINNHQLEIIPKHKSGKILLHCIIDKLEQQLEIEFMKNIQIINSIKLIYINESLSPLEIYGGSGYFQFQINELSINPLIDLLINNNNSRLIYIKPLNYGRTNLIIIDQCLPLLMKTLDIIISDIDQLKIFGRSRLELNTTSLIYVQAIDIDGNLFNLTNIYHLINIIIEQTLKPNILFIEYESKSNLDYQTLAYRIHTLDIGRTNIKFYALNIKSNIIEFEVYEKLRIYPKELNILPLSTIQLMIIGGSQILGTTIEWSTNNTDIVDIEINNIFKTKTIGHAIIHAKSTGYDPLLGKSIVYGEDTCIIHVVQIRSIRLHIPTTEILPNKMVPLTVLSYDHEKNPIVITDVFLHSLVFIWSLSNTHLAQFRPIIGNISSYIRTFVTNIETLRTGRVTIDVRLLTNSKTLNKLLLKTSHELSSSIELNILEQFYLNQFDETRTILIGPNSRLNLFHIPNDITIELLSSSKNIHLDINTKIIYTDQNFDGEAVLYMKYRGTKQEKKILSSSIVGAYLIQVKPIHYILLQSYLPQETSSLFSSIPVDYKLPLTVSYHDELGRRFDATSISLRTFSYRGDMISTNSNNTQIYEIIPLKNGSNILVVDGGVEYLRAYLPVQANSGFLLPKSSISPLKQIYYIGDIVCFESNLNNDEKTQDRWSSDDGMYVDSKYGIGQMIIDGERHLHLKIDGQTITSERFNVQIPNEIKLLKGTNDFLYDGEEGKPSSYPVIFGTDSTTNLHGLCSREGLEHAQSIGTLHPTFECHLEFLKSKSNNPKASTLFKTQAIFDLDLMSWACQIIRKSSYDISTYEDSLLLFVQTSYQIMSNELIIPYQPTFKLSPSLSSIYLSEEHPYNTIHISTIPTNDKYIQLISSDPSIVRITKNSTEPFLYNIELRHGAKTNNQQQIYIDIKNILTGQNQRININVQKRFIDNPIGRILASLLLCASLALIVYGLANRKPFLSSSSSPPPPIITKQISSTPRVIQSPPTPKRHLLFDDHQSSSSFDTPTTIQHHDQPVVRLYSAQDLRSRSIGNSPRSAMSNMTLPTTDDRDLHTRLQRLYN
;
A
#
# COMPACT_ATOMS: atom_id res chain seq x y z
N ASP A 1 -75.99 45.69 94.52
CA ASP A 1 -77.07 44.68 94.39
C ASP A 1 -76.49 43.31 94.10
N ASN A 2 -77.27 42.24 94.24
CA ASN A 2 -76.80 40.88 93.95
C ASN A 2 -76.51 40.64 92.45
N HIS A 3 -76.90 41.57 91.57
CA HIS A 3 -76.70 41.49 90.12
C HIS A 3 -75.29 41.94 89.65
N ILE A 4 -74.58 42.78 90.42
CA ILE A 4 -73.20 43.22 90.10
C ILE A 4 -72.32 43.17 91.35
N LYS A 5 -71.16 42.53 91.24
CA LYS A 5 -70.09 42.58 92.23
C LYS A 5 -69.01 43.57 91.80
N PHE A 6 -68.82 44.62 92.61
CA PHE A 6 -67.69 45.52 92.49
C PHE A 6 -66.55 45.04 93.38
N THR A 7 -65.32 45.06 92.87
CA THR A 7 -64.10 44.76 93.63
C THR A 7 -63.00 45.76 93.25
N GLN A 8 -62.49 46.49 94.24
CA GLN A 8 -61.31 47.34 94.04
C GLN A 8 -60.12 46.46 93.63
N ASP A 9 -59.34 46.90 92.64
CA ASP A 9 -58.10 46.22 92.28
C ASP A 9 -57.10 46.29 93.46
N SER A 10 -56.54 45.14 93.84
CA SER A 10 -55.59 45.01 94.95
C SER A 10 -54.21 45.60 94.66
N LEU A 11 -53.86 45.83 93.39
CA LEU A 11 -52.61 46.42 92.94
C LEU A 11 -52.75 47.90 92.59
N ASN A 12 -53.96 48.39 92.27
CA ASN A 12 -54.16 49.80 91.89
C ASN A 12 -55.51 50.39 92.35
N SER A 13 -55.48 51.25 93.39
CA SER A 13 -56.66 51.86 94.02
C SER A 13 -57.44 52.87 93.17
N ASN A 14 -57.07 53.03 91.89
CA ASN A 14 -57.82 53.79 90.88
C ASN A 14 -58.63 52.90 89.92
N PHE A 15 -58.39 51.57 89.88
CA PHE A 15 -59.17 50.63 89.07
C PHE A 15 -60.18 49.86 89.91
N LEU A 16 -61.40 49.77 89.39
CA LEU A 16 -62.53 49.06 90.01
C LEU A 16 -63.00 47.97 89.04
N HIS A 17 -62.78 46.71 89.40
CA HIS A 17 -63.27 45.58 88.63
C HIS A 17 -64.77 45.41 88.84
N VAL A 18 -65.52 45.43 87.75
CA VAL A 18 -66.98 45.24 87.71
C VAL A 18 -67.25 43.83 87.17
N LYS A 19 -67.90 42.99 87.97
CA LYS A 19 -68.37 41.68 87.52
C LYS A 19 -69.90 41.58 87.58
N CYS A 20 -70.54 41.59 86.41
CA CYS A 20 -71.92 41.16 86.26
C CYS A 20 -72.09 39.73 86.82
N LEU A 21 -73.08 39.53 87.68
CA LEU A 21 -73.50 38.22 88.20
C LEU A 21 -74.82 37.76 87.58
N MET A 22 -75.63 38.69 87.07
CA MET A 22 -76.86 38.46 86.31
C MET A 22 -76.99 39.53 85.21
N PRO A 23 -77.74 39.27 84.12
CA PRO A 23 -77.95 40.25 83.06
C PRO A 23 -78.82 41.43 83.54
N ILE A 24 -78.54 42.62 83.00
CA ILE A 24 -79.16 43.90 83.32
C ILE A 24 -79.17 44.73 82.04
N GLN A 25 -80.33 45.21 81.58
CA GLN A 25 -80.39 46.01 80.35
C GLN A 25 -79.63 47.33 80.50
N TYR A 26 -79.86 48.07 81.58
CA TYR A 26 -79.17 49.31 81.94
C TYR A 26 -79.46 49.62 83.41
N GLN A 27 -78.42 49.83 84.23
CA GLN A 27 -78.58 50.34 85.60
C GLN A 27 -77.40 51.25 85.97
N GLN A 28 -77.73 52.42 86.52
CA GLN A 28 -76.77 53.46 86.91
C GLN A 28 -76.35 53.29 88.37
N TYR A 29 -75.04 53.36 88.64
CA TYR A 29 -74.47 53.21 89.97
C TYR A 29 -73.62 54.44 90.35
N GLU A 30 -73.91 55.08 91.47
CA GLU A 30 -73.05 56.11 92.04
C GLU A 30 -71.93 55.48 92.89
N ILE A 31 -70.69 55.83 92.59
CA ILE A 31 -69.52 55.44 93.38
C ILE A 31 -68.98 56.69 94.09
N SER A 32 -68.97 56.68 95.43
CA SER A 32 -68.41 57.78 96.24
C SER A 32 -67.14 57.36 96.97
N LYS A 33 -66.01 58.05 96.73
CA LYS A 33 -64.73 57.79 97.41
C LYS A 33 -64.57 58.76 98.58
N GLN A 34 -64.60 58.26 99.82
CA GLN A 34 -64.33 59.08 101.02
C GLN A 34 -62.84 58.98 101.39
N ASN A 35 -62.11 60.10 101.29
CA ASN A 35 -60.75 60.19 101.82
C ASN A 35 -60.77 60.31 103.35
N THR A 36 -60.18 59.34 104.04
CA THR A 36 -60.07 59.33 105.51
C THR A 36 -58.62 59.44 105.97
N ILE A 37 -58.14 60.68 106.13
CA ILE A 37 -57.20 61.10 107.19
C ILE A 37 -57.15 62.63 107.28
N THR A 38 -57.06 63.15 108.50
CA THR A 38 -57.04 64.57 108.89
C THR A 38 -55.59 65.13 108.87
N LYS A 39 -55.27 66.42 109.02
CA LYS A 39 -55.92 67.50 109.80
C LYS A 39 -55.63 68.90 109.22
N GLN A 40 -56.68 69.62 108.82
CA GLN A 40 -57.04 70.98 109.30
C GLN A 40 -58.27 71.47 108.53
N ASN A 41 -59.12 72.23 109.21
CA ASN A 41 -60.50 72.61 108.85
C ASN A 41 -60.73 72.96 107.37
N LEU A 42 -61.50 72.13 106.66
CA LEU A 42 -62.46 72.48 105.59
C LEU A 42 -63.30 71.23 105.22
N CYS A 43 -64.40 71.41 104.47
CA CYS A 43 -65.45 70.41 104.32
C CYS A 43 -65.02 69.11 103.59
N PRO A 44 -65.55 67.93 103.97
CA PRO A 44 -65.25 66.67 103.28
C PRO A 44 -65.92 66.61 101.91
N ILE A 45 -65.15 66.83 100.85
CA ILE A 45 -65.61 66.71 99.46
C ILE A 45 -65.86 65.23 99.16
N LYS A 46 -67.13 64.82 99.04
CA LYS A 46 -67.50 63.59 98.33
C LYS A 46 -67.44 63.86 96.84
N SER A 47 -66.49 63.26 96.14
CA SER A 47 -66.61 63.04 94.70
C SER A 47 -67.49 61.81 94.46
N THR A 48 -68.66 62.02 93.89
CA THR A 48 -69.47 60.96 93.26
C THR A 48 -69.20 60.95 91.77
N ILE A 49 -69.14 59.75 91.19
CA ILE A 49 -69.21 59.53 89.74
C ILE A 49 -70.32 58.52 89.50
N SER A 50 -71.27 58.86 88.64
CA SER A 50 -72.25 57.92 88.09
C SER A 50 -71.58 57.08 86.99
N ILE A 51 -71.68 55.76 87.12
CA ILE A 51 -71.27 54.82 86.07
C ILE A 51 -72.50 54.05 85.63
N ASP A 52 -72.80 54.12 84.34
CA ASP A 52 -73.84 53.35 83.69
C ASP A 52 -73.31 51.98 83.32
N ILE A 53 -74.04 50.93 83.70
CA ILE A 53 -73.60 49.55 83.47
C ILE A 53 -74.73 48.75 82.84
N SER A 54 -74.45 48.18 81.68
CA SER A 54 -75.29 47.20 81.00
C SER A 54 -74.57 45.84 80.98
N CYS A 55 -75.29 44.80 81.39
CA CYS A 55 -74.82 43.42 81.47
C CYS A 55 -75.64 42.61 80.47
N GLN A 56 -75.11 42.40 79.25
CA GLN A 56 -75.79 41.60 78.23
C GLN A 56 -75.87 40.10 78.65
N SER A 57 -76.83 39.37 78.08
CA SER A 57 -77.03 37.94 78.35
C SER A 57 -75.92 37.07 77.74
N THR A 58 -75.91 35.78 78.08
CA THR A 58 -74.98 34.79 77.51
C THR A 58 -75.07 34.74 75.98
N ILE A 59 -73.94 34.45 75.32
CA ILE A 59 -73.87 34.23 73.88
C ILE A 59 -74.82 33.09 73.50
N TYR A 60 -75.61 33.30 72.44
CA TYR A 60 -76.54 32.29 71.90
C TYR A 60 -75.95 31.57 70.68
N SER A 61 -75.25 32.31 69.81
CA SER A 61 -74.50 31.73 68.69
C SER A 61 -73.24 32.55 68.42
N PHE A 62 -72.22 31.92 67.83
CA PHE A 62 -71.08 32.63 67.26
C PHE A 62 -70.77 32.08 65.87
N ILE A 63 -70.08 32.90 65.08
CA ILE A 63 -69.67 32.63 63.71
C ILE A 63 -68.23 33.11 63.53
N LEU A 64 -67.36 32.20 63.07
CA LEU A 64 -66.07 32.52 62.45
C LEU A 64 -66.33 32.95 61.00
N GLU A 65 -66.04 34.20 60.66
CA GLU A 65 -66.24 34.73 59.30
C GLU A 65 -64.88 35.11 58.67
N PRO A 66 -64.35 34.32 57.71
CA PRO A 66 -63.07 34.58 57.08
C PRO A 66 -63.15 35.79 56.12
N ILE A 67 -62.21 36.72 56.24
CA ILE A 67 -62.07 37.85 55.31
C ILE A 67 -61.29 37.35 54.09
N LEU A 68 -61.98 37.25 52.95
CA LEU A 68 -61.41 36.75 51.69
C LEU A 68 -61.53 37.81 50.60
N THR A 69 -60.49 37.89 49.76
CA THR A 69 -60.38 38.84 48.64
C THR A 69 -61.04 38.34 47.35
N SER A 70 -61.50 37.09 47.32
CA SER A 70 -62.08 36.40 46.16
C SER A 70 -63.42 35.75 46.47
N GLN A 71 -64.29 35.68 45.46
CA GLN A 71 -65.54 34.89 45.50
C GLN A 71 -65.27 33.46 45.01
N CYS A 72 -64.48 32.70 45.78
CA CYS A 72 -64.19 31.30 45.50
C CYS A 72 -65.45 30.41 45.67
N PRO A 73 -65.85 29.58 44.69
CA PRO A 73 -67.06 28.74 44.77
C PRO A 73 -66.97 27.59 45.79
N LEU A 74 -65.81 27.35 46.41
CA LEU A 74 -65.64 26.40 47.51
C LEU A 74 -65.89 27.00 48.90
N ILE A 75 -66.14 28.31 49.02
CA ILE A 75 -66.38 28.94 50.32
C ILE A 75 -67.75 28.50 50.85
N ASN A 76 -67.72 27.64 51.87
CA ASN A 76 -68.82 27.46 52.82
C ASN A 76 -68.37 28.01 54.19
N ARG A 77 -69.30 28.20 55.12
CA ARG A 77 -69.00 28.74 56.47
C ARG A 77 -67.97 27.96 57.28
N ASP A 78 -67.70 26.72 56.87
CA ASP A 78 -66.84 25.77 57.57
C ASP A 78 -65.55 25.41 56.77
N TYR A 79 -65.33 25.99 55.57
CA TYR A 79 -64.19 25.65 54.69
C TYR A 79 -63.59 26.86 53.93
N VAL A 80 -62.26 26.97 53.93
CA VAL A 80 -61.49 28.06 53.28
C VAL A 80 -60.26 27.52 52.53
N ILE A 81 -59.90 28.15 51.41
CA ILE A 81 -58.60 27.99 50.74
C ILE A 81 -57.85 29.33 50.76
N THR A 82 -56.54 29.31 51.00
CA THR A 82 -55.68 30.49 50.93
C THR A 82 -54.24 30.11 50.52
N TYR A 83 -53.37 31.09 50.30
CA TYR A 83 -51.97 30.88 49.97
C TYR A 83 -51.12 30.59 51.21
N PHE A 84 -50.05 29.79 51.04
CA PHE A 84 -49.09 29.56 52.12
C PHE A 84 -48.21 30.77 52.48
N ASP A 85 -48.34 31.88 51.74
CA ASP A 85 -47.60 33.14 51.92
C ASP A 85 -48.48 34.29 52.44
N GLU A 86 -49.80 34.14 52.49
CA GLU A 86 -50.75 35.22 52.86
C GLU A 86 -51.33 35.01 54.26
N ILE A 87 -51.40 36.08 55.06
CA ILE A 87 -52.02 36.06 56.38
C ILE A 87 -53.54 36.07 56.21
N LEU A 88 -54.22 35.05 56.73
CA LEU A 88 -55.67 34.96 56.71
C LEU A 88 -56.26 35.61 57.97
N TYR A 89 -57.13 36.59 57.77
CA TYR A 89 -57.87 37.27 58.85
C TYR A 89 -59.28 36.67 58.97
N ILE A 90 -59.71 36.37 60.20
CA ILE A 90 -61.04 35.82 60.48
C ILE A 90 -61.70 36.67 61.57
N ASN A 91 -62.88 37.23 61.27
CA ASN A 91 -63.69 37.92 62.27
C ASN A 91 -64.33 36.91 63.21
N ILE A 92 -64.30 37.20 64.52
CA ILE A 92 -65.14 36.49 65.50
C ILE A 92 -66.42 37.29 65.68
N ILE A 93 -67.57 36.72 65.32
CA ILE A 93 -68.86 37.40 65.44
C ILE A 93 -69.78 36.59 66.36
N ALA A 94 -69.95 37.05 67.59
CA ALA A 94 -70.91 36.50 68.53
C ALA A 94 -72.24 37.27 68.49
N TYR A 95 -73.35 36.56 68.72
CA TYR A 95 -74.71 37.10 68.78
C TYR A 95 -75.42 36.64 70.07
N ASN A 96 -76.24 37.53 70.63
CA ASN A 96 -77.16 37.17 71.71
C ASN A 96 -78.46 36.52 71.16
N GLU A 97 -79.35 36.09 72.06
CA GLU A 97 -80.64 35.46 71.71
C GLU A 97 -81.54 36.33 70.80
N GLN A 98 -81.31 37.64 70.78
CA GLN A 98 -82.04 38.63 69.97
C GLN A 98 -81.34 38.95 68.64
N LYS A 99 -80.28 38.22 68.28
CA LYS A 99 -79.42 38.43 67.09
C LYS A 99 -78.71 39.80 67.06
N ILE A 100 -78.52 40.43 68.21
CA ILE A 100 -77.66 41.62 68.33
C ILE A 100 -76.21 41.13 68.48
N SER A 101 -75.28 41.70 67.72
CA SER A 101 -73.86 41.33 67.78
C SER A 101 -73.16 41.93 69.01
N PHE A 102 -72.23 41.18 69.58
CA PHE A 102 -71.34 41.68 70.64
C PHE A 102 -70.26 42.58 70.05
N THR A 103 -70.04 43.75 70.66
CA THR A 103 -69.07 44.76 70.21
C THR A 103 -67.76 44.77 71.01
N ASN A 104 -67.71 44.07 72.15
CA ASN A 104 -66.52 43.95 72.98
C ASN A 104 -66.43 42.51 73.55
N PHE A 105 -65.31 41.84 73.27
CA PHE A 105 -65.07 40.46 73.66
C PHE A 105 -64.20 40.32 74.94
N SER A 106 -63.74 41.43 75.53
CA SER A 106 -62.76 41.42 76.64
C SER A 106 -63.21 40.73 77.94
N SER A 107 -64.48 40.31 78.04
CA SER A 107 -65.03 39.56 79.17
C SER A 107 -65.29 38.08 78.90
N LEU A 108 -64.97 37.59 77.69
CA LEU A 108 -65.29 36.24 77.21
C LEU A 108 -64.02 35.38 77.13
N ASN A 109 -64.11 34.10 77.50
CA ASN A 109 -62.96 33.20 77.44
C ASN A 109 -62.90 32.51 76.07
N ILE A 110 -62.20 33.13 75.12
CA ILE A 110 -62.01 32.63 73.75
C ILE A 110 -60.78 31.73 73.72
N ASP A 111 -60.99 30.43 73.51
CA ASP A 111 -59.93 29.43 73.32
C ASP A 111 -59.97 28.90 71.88
N CYS A 112 -59.07 29.40 71.04
CA CYS A 112 -58.91 28.95 69.65
C CYS A 112 -57.60 28.17 69.49
N LYS A 113 -57.68 26.98 68.90
CA LYS A 113 -56.54 26.09 68.65
C LYS A 113 -56.55 25.57 67.22
N ILE A 114 -55.39 25.59 66.58
CA ILE A 114 -55.16 24.92 65.30
C ILE A 114 -54.86 23.43 65.57
N LYS A 115 -55.62 22.54 64.92
CA LYS A 115 -55.35 21.10 64.85
C LYS A 115 -54.83 20.77 63.45
N SER A 116 -53.61 20.26 63.35
CA SER A 116 -52.97 19.87 62.09
C SER A 116 -51.98 18.73 62.31
N LYS A 117 -51.68 17.95 61.27
CA LYS A 117 -50.66 16.88 61.32
C LYS A 117 -49.23 17.41 61.24
N GLU A 118 -49.06 18.61 60.69
CA GLU A 118 -47.79 19.32 60.56
C GLU A 118 -47.93 20.74 61.10
N TYR A 119 -46.81 21.35 61.50
CA TYR A 119 -46.74 22.75 61.89
C TYR A 119 -46.78 23.64 60.63
N LEU A 120 -47.99 24.09 60.28
CA LEU A 120 -48.29 24.78 59.01
C LEU A 120 -48.57 26.28 59.16
N ALA A 121 -49.05 26.73 60.32
CA ALA A 121 -49.34 28.14 60.61
C ALA A 121 -49.30 28.43 62.12
N ASP A 122 -49.00 29.68 62.47
CA ASP A 122 -49.25 30.23 63.81
C ASP A 122 -50.68 30.80 63.87
N LEU A 123 -51.22 30.88 65.09
CA LEU A 123 -52.45 31.62 65.39
C LEU A 123 -52.13 32.79 66.32
N ASN A 124 -52.48 34.01 65.91
CA ASN A 124 -52.52 35.18 66.77
C ASN A 124 -53.99 35.60 67.01
N ILE A 125 -54.29 36.11 68.20
CA ILE A 125 -55.65 36.44 68.65
C ILE A 125 -55.69 37.90 69.11
N ASN A 126 -56.28 38.76 68.29
CA ASN A 126 -56.60 40.14 68.65
C ASN A 126 -58.08 40.23 69.07
N ASN A 127 -58.45 41.24 69.87
CA ASN A 127 -59.74 41.33 70.58
C ASN A 127 -61.02 41.25 69.71
N HIS A 128 -60.91 41.31 68.38
CA HIS A 128 -62.01 41.21 67.42
C HIS A 128 -61.70 40.31 66.21
N GLN A 129 -60.45 39.86 66.03
CA GLN A 129 -59.98 39.14 64.84
C GLN A 129 -58.91 38.09 65.17
N LEU A 130 -59.01 36.95 64.51
CA LEU A 130 -57.96 35.92 64.48
C LEU A 130 -57.08 36.17 63.25
N GLU A 131 -55.77 36.09 63.46
CA GLU A 131 -54.75 36.16 62.42
C GLU A 131 -54.09 34.79 62.30
N ILE A 132 -54.20 34.17 61.13
CA ILE A 132 -53.51 32.91 60.84
C ILE A 132 -52.33 33.20 59.93
N ILE A 133 -51.13 33.01 60.48
CA ILE A 133 -49.86 33.38 59.85
C ILE A 133 -49.19 32.10 59.35
N PRO A 134 -49.22 31.79 58.04
CA PRO A 134 -48.70 30.53 57.52
C PRO A 134 -47.17 30.44 57.63
N LYS A 135 -46.64 29.21 57.60
CA LYS A 135 -45.20 28.89 57.67
C LYS A 135 -44.64 28.41 56.34
N HIS A 136 -45.05 29.04 55.24
CA HIS A 136 -44.58 28.77 53.88
C HIS A 136 -44.68 27.30 53.45
N LYS A 137 -45.75 26.62 53.90
CA LYS A 137 -46.05 25.22 53.59
C LYS A 137 -47.50 25.03 53.19
N SER A 138 -47.72 24.20 52.18
CA SER A 138 -49.05 23.76 51.76
C SER A 138 -49.58 22.61 52.61
N GLY A 139 -50.86 22.64 52.98
CA GLY A 139 -51.53 21.58 53.72
C GLY A 139 -52.80 22.06 54.43
N LYS A 140 -53.55 21.11 54.99
CA LYS A 140 -54.81 21.37 55.71
C LYS A 140 -54.60 21.58 57.20
N ILE A 141 -55.26 22.60 57.73
CA ILE A 141 -55.39 22.87 59.16
C ILE A 141 -56.87 22.93 59.54
N LEU A 142 -57.21 22.57 60.77
CA LEU A 142 -58.54 22.74 61.34
C LEU A 142 -58.44 23.75 62.49
N LEU A 143 -58.92 24.98 62.26
CA LEU A 143 -59.14 25.93 63.34
C LEU A 143 -60.35 25.46 64.15
N HIS A 144 -60.20 25.36 65.46
CA HIS A 144 -61.27 25.01 66.38
C HIS A 144 -61.31 26.04 67.52
N CYS A 145 -62.43 26.74 67.64
CA CYS A 145 -62.64 27.77 68.63
C CYS A 145 -63.76 27.38 69.60
N ILE A 146 -63.57 27.74 70.87
CA ILE A 146 -64.54 27.55 71.95
C ILE A 146 -64.72 28.90 72.65
N ILE A 147 -65.96 29.32 72.87
CA ILE A 147 -66.29 30.56 73.61
C ILE A 147 -67.37 30.24 74.66
N ASP A 148 -66.97 30.27 75.93
CA ASP A 148 -67.74 30.02 77.18
C ASP A 148 -68.55 28.71 77.31
N LYS A 149 -69.00 28.11 76.20
CA LYS A 149 -69.65 26.78 76.03
C LYS A 149 -69.98 26.41 74.58
N LEU A 150 -69.92 27.36 73.65
CA LEU A 150 -70.20 27.13 72.23
C LEU A 150 -68.91 26.73 71.51
N GLU A 151 -68.98 25.76 70.60
CA GLU A 151 -67.87 25.31 69.76
C GLU A 151 -68.14 25.60 68.28
N GLN A 152 -67.09 25.93 67.53
CA GLN A 152 -67.11 26.02 66.08
C GLN A 152 -65.77 25.53 65.51
N GLN A 153 -65.79 25.10 64.25
CA GLN A 153 -64.63 24.61 63.51
C GLN A 153 -64.62 25.24 62.11
N LEU A 154 -63.43 25.52 61.59
CA LEU A 154 -63.20 26.06 60.25
C LEU A 154 -61.98 25.33 59.67
N GLU A 155 -62.17 24.55 58.61
CA GLU A 155 -61.06 23.91 57.90
C GLU A 155 -60.45 24.91 56.90
N ILE A 156 -59.12 25.01 56.90
CA ILE A 156 -58.37 25.93 56.04
C ILE A 156 -57.28 25.14 55.32
N GLU A 157 -57.22 25.27 54.00
CA GLU A 157 -56.20 24.63 53.17
C GLU A 157 -55.24 25.65 52.56
N PHE A 158 -53.96 25.52 52.88
CA PHE A 158 -52.88 26.30 52.27
C PHE A 158 -52.44 25.64 50.96
N MET A 159 -52.53 26.36 49.85
CA MET A 159 -52.19 25.85 48.53
C MET A 159 -50.93 26.50 47.95
N LYS A 160 -50.25 25.77 47.05
CA LYS A 160 -49.11 26.27 46.28
C LYS A 160 -49.57 26.99 45.01
N ASN A 161 -48.76 27.89 44.48
CA ASN A 161 -49.00 28.58 43.20
C ASN A 161 -49.12 27.59 42.03
N ILE A 162 -49.82 28.00 40.97
CA ILE A 162 -49.92 27.24 39.72
C ILE A 162 -48.52 27.05 39.11
N GLN A 163 -48.18 25.79 38.86
CA GLN A 163 -46.98 25.33 38.19
C GLN A 163 -47.37 24.45 37.00
N ILE A 164 -46.72 24.68 35.86
CA ILE A 164 -46.82 23.89 34.63
C ILE A 164 -45.40 23.43 34.32
N ILE A 165 -45.22 22.16 33.93
CA ILE A 165 -43.90 21.56 33.74
C ILE A 165 -43.11 22.31 32.64
N ASN A 166 -43.78 22.67 31.54
CA ASN A 166 -43.19 23.41 30.42
C ASN A 166 -43.85 24.80 30.27
N SER A 167 -43.09 25.80 29.83
CA SER A 167 -43.59 27.13 29.44
C SER A 167 -43.98 27.24 27.96
N ILE A 168 -43.53 26.29 27.12
CA ILE A 168 -43.86 26.17 25.70
C ILE A 168 -44.29 24.71 25.45
N LYS A 169 -45.36 24.50 24.68
CA LYS A 169 -45.83 23.18 24.27
C LYS A 169 -46.06 23.12 22.75
N LEU A 170 -45.18 22.40 22.06
CA LEU A 170 -45.38 22.00 20.67
C LEU A 170 -46.34 20.79 20.62
N ILE A 171 -47.36 20.87 19.76
CA ILE A 171 -48.42 19.88 19.56
C ILE A 171 -48.47 19.53 18.08
N TYR A 172 -48.63 18.24 17.77
CA TYR A 172 -48.76 17.79 16.39
C TYR A 172 -50.16 18.05 15.85
N ILE A 173 -50.32 18.61 14.65
CA ILE A 173 -51.63 19.03 14.09
C ILE A 173 -52.71 17.93 14.09
N ASN A 174 -52.34 16.66 13.89
CA ASN A 174 -53.26 15.52 13.92
C ASN A 174 -53.21 14.72 15.24
N GLU A 175 -52.63 15.28 16.31
CA GLU A 175 -52.69 14.70 17.67
C GLU A 175 -54.14 14.71 18.17
N SER A 176 -54.64 13.57 18.65
CA SER A 176 -56.06 13.42 18.99
C SER A 176 -56.46 14.24 20.22
N LEU A 177 -55.66 14.16 21.28
CA LEU A 177 -55.79 14.88 22.55
C LEU A 177 -54.42 14.96 23.24
N SER A 178 -53.93 16.18 23.50
CA SER A 178 -52.62 16.42 24.09
C SER A 178 -52.74 16.80 25.58
N PRO A 179 -52.41 15.91 26.54
CA PRO A 179 -52.59 16.17 27.98
C PRO A 179 -51.74 17.33 28.50
N LEU A 180 -52.31 18.13 29.40
CA LEU A 180 -51.67 19.22 30.15
C LEU A 180 -52.03 19.04 31.63
N GLU A 181 -51.01 18.89 32.47
CA GLU A 181 -51.15 18.75 33.92
C GLU A 181 -50.82 20.07 34.64
N ILE A 182 -51.67 20.42 35.61
CA ILE A 182 -51.54 21.61 36.47
C ILE A 182 -51.20 21.18 37.88
N TYR A 183 -50.02 21.60 38.34
CA TYR A 183 -49.54 21.39 39.70
C TYR A 183 -49.81 22.64 40.54
N GLY A 184 -50.23 22.48 41.80
CA GLY A 184 -50.66 23.61 42.63
C GLY A 184 -52.00 24.23 42.18
N GLY A 185 -52.37 25.37 42.76
CA GLY A 185 -53.67 26.01 42.61
C GLY A 185 -54.82 25.26 43.29
N SER A 186 -55.94 25.94 43.50
CA SER A 186 -57.15 25.45 44.19
C SER A 186 -57.79 24.22 43.53
N GLY A 187 -57.60 24.05 42.23
CA GLY A 187 -58.34 23.10 41.41
C GLY A 187 -59.58 23.70 40.74
N TYR A 188 -59.87 24.98 40.95
CA TYR A 188 -60.96 25.70 40.28
C TYR A 188 -60.34 26.72 39.32
N PHE A 189 -60.11 26.26 38.09
CA PHE A 189 -59.37 26.99 37.06
C PHE A 189 -60.30 27.52 35.97
N GLN A 190 -60.05 28.75 35.56
CA GLN A 190 -60.61 29.35 34.36
C GLN A 190 -59.53 29.47 33.29
N PHE A 191 -59.91 29.18 32.05
CA PHE A 191 -59.01 29.20 30.90
C PHE A 191 -59.41 30.34 29.98
N GLN A 192 -58.42 31.12 29.54
CA GLN A 192 -58.57 32.13 28.51
C GLN A 192 -57.52 31.85 27.42
N ILE A 193 -57.91 31.94 26.15
CA ILE A 193 -57.01 31.73 25.02
C ILE A 193 -56.86 33.07 24.32
N ASN A 194 -55.63 33.56 24.18
CA ASN A 194 -55.35 34.84 23.51
C ASN A 194 -55.31 34.67 21.98
N GLU A 195 -56.41 34.22 21.40
CA GLU A 195 -56.58 34.10 19.94
C GLU A 195 -57.04 35.42 19.32
N LEU A 196 -56.25 35.93 18.38
CA LEU A 196 -56.56 37.10 17.54
C LEU A 196 -57.23 36.69 16.21
N SER A 197 -57.52 35.40 16.01
CA SER A 197 -58.01 34.80 14.77
C SER A 197 -59.49 34.42 14.86
N ILE A 198 -60.20 34.56 13.73
CA ILE A 198 -61.62 34.18 13.60
C ILE A 198 -61.81 32.65 13.68
N ASN A 199 -60.78 31.89 13.30
CA ASN A 199 -60.73 30.44 13.49
C ASN A 199 -59.95 30.14 14.78
N PRO A 200 -60.47 29.27 15.68
CA PRO A 200 -59.72 28.82 16.83
C PRO A 200 -58.58 27.86 16.42
N LEU A 201 -57.45 27.94 17.12
CA LEU A 201 -56.29 27.08 16.90
C LEU A 201 -56.37 25.83 17.78
N ILE A 202 -56.91 25.96 18.99
CA ILE A 202 -57.13 24.86 19.94
C ILE A 202 -58.59 24.74 20.41
N ASP A 203 -58.95 23.54 20.85
CA ASP A 203 -60.11 23.21 21.68
C ASP A 203 -59.63 22.64 23.02
N LEU A 204 -60.36 22.88 24.12
CA LEU A 204 -59.95 22.55 25.49
C LEU A 204 -60.95 21.61 26.16
N LEU A 205 -60.61 20.32 26.22
CA LEU A 205 -61.42 19.34 26.94
C LEU A 205 -60.95 19.24 28.40
N ILE A 206 -61.68 19.91 29.29
CA ILE A 206 -61.49 19.84 30.74
C ILE A 206 -61.97 18.47 31.24
N ASN A 207 -61.18 17.78 32.06
CA ASN A 207 -61.60 16.52 32.67
C ASN A 207 -62.51 16.79 33.88
N ASN A 208 -63.82 16.51 33.74
CA ASN A 208 -64.82 16.69 34.81
C ASN A 208 -64.48 15.97 36.12
N ASN A 209 -63.69 14.88 36.08
CA ASN A 209 -63.30 14.12 37.27
C ASN A 209 -61.96 14.61 37.88
N ASN A 210 -61.18 15.40 37.16
CA ASN A 210 -59.91 15.96 37.62
C ASN A 210 -59.57 17.25 36.86
N SER A 211 -60.00 18.40 37.37
CA SER A 211 -59.74 19.73 36.81
C SER A 211 -58.25 20.09 36.65
N ARG A 212 -57.34 19.32 37.28
CA ARG A 212 -55.88 19.47 37.15
C ARG A 212 -55.31 18.84 35.89
N LEU A 213 -56.11 18.09 35.13
CA LEU A 213 -55.73 17.46 33.86
C LEU A 213 -56.67 17.93 32.75
N ILE A 214 -56.10 18.59 31.74
CA ILE A 214 -56.84 19.14 30.58
C ILE A 214 -56.26 18.52 29.33
N TYR A 215 -57.09 18.26 28.33
CA TYR A 215 -56.63 17.83 27.02
C TYR A 215 -56.76 18.98 26.01
N ILE A 216 -55.62 19.43 25.50
CA ILE A 216 -55.58 20.39 24.39
C ILE A 216 -55.76 19.60 23.10
N LYS A 217 -56.76 19.98 22.30
CA LYS A 217 -56.99 19.40 20.99
C LYS A 217 -56.58 20.42 19.90
N PRO A 218 -55.65 20.08 18.99
CA PRO A 218 -55.32 20.94 17.85
C PRO A 218 -56.49 21.00 16.86
N LEU A 219 -56.68 22.17 16.24
CA LEU A 219 -57.68 22.40 15.18
C LEU A 219 -57.06 23.00 13.92
N ASN A 220 -56.11 23.92 14.06
CA ASN A 220 -55.46 24.64 12.95
C ASN A 220 -54.00 24.95 13.31
N TYR A 221 -53.14 25.07 12.30
CA TYR A 221 -51.73 25.47 12.46
C TYR A 221 -51.60 26.90 13.02
N GLY A 222 -50.63 27.11 13.91
CA GLY A 222 -50.31 28.45 14.44
C GLY A 222 -49.70 28.43 15.84
N ARG A 223 -49.53 29.61 16.42
CA ARG A 223 -49.07 29.81 17.81
C ARG A 223 -50.12 30.60 18.58
N THR A 224 -50.43 30.15 19.79
CA THR A 224 -51.43 30.76 20.68
C THR A 224 -50.96 30.69 22.14
N ASN A 225 -51.53 31.55 22.98
CA ASN A 225 -51.17 31.63 24.40
C ASN A 225 -52.37 31.26 25.26
N LEU A 226 -52.26 30.15 26.00
CA LEU A 226 -53.24 29.71 26.99
C LEU A 226 -52.92 30.37 28.33
N ILE A 227 -53.86 31.15 28.85
CA ILE A 227 -53.82 31.73 30.19
C ILE A 227 -54.66 30.88 31.13
N ILE A 228 -54.04 30.39 32.20
CA ILE A 228 -54.66 29.66 33.29
C ILE A 228 -54.83 30.62 34.46
N ILE A 229 -56.05 30.78 34.95
CA ILE A 229 -56.41 31.68 36.05
C ILE A 229 -57.04 30.84 37.17
N ASP A 230 -56.56 30.99 38.41
CA ASP A 230 -57.21 30.38 39.57
C ASP A 230 -58.38 31.24 40.02
N GLN A 231 -59.59 30.68 40.05
CA GLN A 231 -60.80 31.43 40.44
C GLN A 231 -60.88 31.70 41.94
N CYS A 232 -60.19 30.88 42.75
CA CYS A 232 -60.15 31.05 44.19
C CYS A 232 -58.97 31.91 44.67
N LEU A 233 -57.89 31.96 43.87
CA LEU A 233 -56.61 32.57 44.23
C LEU A 233 -56.22 33.66 43.21
N PRO A 234 -56.81 34.87 43.29
CA PRO A 234 -56.99 35.78 42.16
C PRO A 234 -55.73 36.49 41.68
N LEU A 235 -54.63 36.44 42.43
CA LEU A 235 -53.42 37.24 42.18
C LEU A 235 -52.44 36.60 41.18
N LEU A 236 -52.66 35.35 40.76
CA LEU A 236 -51.68 34.57 39.99
C LEU A 236 -52.31 33.86 38.79
N MET A 237 -52.16 34.48 37.61
CA MET A 237 -52.38 33.83 36.31
C MET A 237 -51.07 33.24 35.75
N LYS A 238 -51.16 32.14 35.00
CA LYS A 238 -50.01 31.51 34.34
C LYS A 238 -50.25 31.36 32.83
N THR A 239 -49.32 31.88 32.04
CA THR A 239 -49.33 31.78 30.57
C THR A 239 -48.52 30.57 30.10
N LEU A 240 -49.06 29.83 29.13
CA LEU A 240 -48.42 28.75 28.38
C LEU A 240 -48.46 29.09 26.89
N ASP A 241 -47.29 29.13 26.24
CA ASP A 241 -47.20 29.23 24.79
C ASP A 241 -47.50 27.86 24.17
N ILE A 242 -48.42 27.79 23.21
CA ILE A 242 -48.77 26.58 22.47
C ILE A 242 -48.45 26.81 20.99
N ILE A 243 -47.76 25.86 20.39
CA ILE A 243 -47.42 25.85 18.96
C ILE A 243 -48.05 24.60 18.35
N ILE A 244 -48.78 24.74 17.24
CA ILE A 244 -49.32 23.63 16.44
C ILE A 244 -48.66 23.65 15.08
N SER A 245 -47.94 22.57 14.78
CA SER A 245 -47.19 22.41 13.53
C SER A 245 -47.32 21.00 12.96
N ASP A 246 -46.90 20.82 11.71
CA ASP A 246 -46.62 19.50 11.11
C ASP A 246 -45.15 19.15 11.35
N ILE A 247 -44.77 17.90 11.07
CA ILE A 247 -43.36 17.50 11.06
C ILE A 247 -42.77 17.91 9.70
N ASP A 248 -41.63 18.60 9.70
CA ASP A 248 -40.92 18.98 8.47
C ASP A 248 -39.83 17.95 8.14
N GLN A 249 -38.97 17.64 9.11
CA GLN A 249 -37.82 16.75 8.91
C GLN A 249 -37.69 15.72 10.05
N LEU A 250 -37.25 14.51 9.66
CA LEU A 250 -36.70 13.51 10.59
C LEU A 250 -35.18 13.66 10.67
N LYS A 251 -34.68 14.02 11.84
CA LYS A 251 -33.26 14.11 12.16
C LYS A 251 -32.82 12.83 12.88
N ILE A 252 -31.70 12.25 12.46
CA ILE A 252 -31.25 10.94 12.93
C ILE A 252 -29.81 11.03 13.42
N PHE A 253 -29.53 10.37 14.53
CA PHE A 253 -28.22 10.29 15.17
C PHE A 253 -27.91 8.84 15.55
N GLY A 254 -26.64 8.46 15.61
CA GLY A 254 -26.22 7.09 15.93
C GLY A 254 -24.83 6.82 15.36
N ARG A 255 -24.51 5.55 15.10
CA ARG A 255 -23.35 5.15 14.28
C ARG A 255 -23.85 4.61 12.96
N SER A 256 -23.19 4.93 11.85
CA SER A 256 -23.54 4.36 10.53
C SER A 256 -22.78 3.07 10.19
N ARG A 257 -21.81 2.66 11.02
CA ARG A 257 -20.99 1.47 10.78
C ARG A 257 -20.84 0.66 12.08
N LEU A 258 -21.03 -0.66 12.03
CA LEU A 258 -20.95 -1.58 13.17
C LEU A 258 -20.18 -2.87 12.86
N GLU A 259 -19.55 -3.45 13.88
CA GLU A 259 -19.00 -4.81 13.82
C GLU A 259 -20.13 -5.85 13.80
N LEU A 260 -19.94 -6.96 13.08
CA LEU A 260 -20.83 -8.12 13.09
C LEU A 260 -21.07 -8.68 14.51
N ASN A 261 -22.28 -9.15 14.77
CA ASN A 261 -22.79 -9.60 16.08
C ASN A 261 -22.74 -8.53 17.19
N THR A 262 -22.78 -7.24 16.83
CA THR A 262 -22.96 -6.15 17.81
C THR A 262 -24.35 -5.53 17.74
N THR A 263 -24.68 -4.72 18.76
CA THR A 263 -25.90 -3.91 18.78
C THR A 263 -25.56 -2.45 19.03
N SER A 264 -26.40 -1.55 18.52
CA SER A 264 -26.26 -0.12 18.75
C SER A 264 -27.61 0.58 18.73
N LEU A 265 -27.65 1.82 19.24
CA LEU A 265 -28.84 2.66 19.19
C LEU A 265 -28.73 3.67 18.05
N ILE A 266 -29.78 3.74 17.25
CA ILE A 266 -30.08 4.92 16.43
C ILE A 266 -31.21 5.69 17.13
N TYR A 267 -31.05 7.00 17.16
CA TYR A 267 -31.97 7.95 17.76
C TYR A 267 -32.65 8.76 16.66
N VAL A 268 -33.98 8.83 16.69
CA VAL A 268 -34.79 9.61 15.74
C VAL A 268 -35.48 10.74 16.49
N GLN A 269 -35.36 11.95 15.95
CA GLN A 269 -36.04 13.16 16.39
C GLN A 269 -36.89 13.70 15.24
N ALA A 270 -38.12 14.15 15.53
CA ALA A 270 -38.93 14.92 14.59
C ALA A 270 -38.80 16.41 14.93
N ILE A 271 -38.55 17.23 13.90
CA ILE A 271 -38.52 18.69 14.02
C ILE A 271 -39.61 19.33 13.16
N ASP A 272 -40.13 20.47 13.62
CA ASP A 272 -40.94 21.36 12.79
C ASP A 272 -40.07 22.27 11.90
N ILE A 273 -40.73 23.05 11.04
CA ILE A 273 -40.10 23.96 10.07
C ILE A 273 -39.30 25.12 10.73
N ASP A 274 -39.58 25.43 12.00
CA ASP A 274 -38.85 26.41 12.81
C ASP A 274 -37.67 25.78 13.58
N GLY A 275 -37.50 24.45 13.50
CA GLY A 275 -36.43 23.68 14.14
C GLY A 275 -36.74 23.20 15.56
N ASN A 276 -37.98 23.32 16.04
CA ASN A 276 -38.39 22.88 17.37
C ASN A 276 -38.58 21.35 17.42
N LEU A 277 -38.24 20.73 18.55
CA LEU A 277 -38.37 19.28 18.77
C LEU A 277 -39.76 18.89 19.30
N PHE A 278 -40.43 17.96 18.62
CA PHE A 278 -41.69 17.36 19.10
C PHE A 278 -41.47 16.46 20.32
N ASN A 279 -42.42 16.45 21.26
CA ASN A 279 -42.49 15.41 22.30
C ASN A 279 -43.12 14.15 21.69
N LEU A 280 -42.30 13.12 21.45
CA LEU A 280 -42.70 11.92 20.72
C LEU A 280 -43.54 10.95 21.57
N THR A 281 -43.56 11.12 22.90
CA THR A 281 -44.26 10.23 23.85
C THR A 281 -45.79 10.21 23.68
N ASN A 282 -46.39 11.31 23.21
CA ASN A 282 -47.83 11.36 22.93
C ASN A 282 -48.17 10.85 21.53
N ILE A 283 -47.20 10.89 20.60
CA ILE A 283 -47.45 10.78 19.16
C ILE A 283 -46.72 9.62 18.49
N TYR A 284 -45.94 8.79 19.20
CA TYR A 284 -45.27 7.60 18.63
C TYR A 284 -46.25 6.56 18.05
N HIS A 285 -47.52 6.55 18.47
CA HIS A 285 -48.59 5.75 17.85
C HIS A 285 -49.17 6.37 16.58
N LEU A 286 -48.98 7.67 16.36
CA LEU A 286 -49.44 8.41 15.17
C LEU A 286 -48.31 8.48 14.13
N ILE A 287 -47.09 8.72 14.59
CA ILE A 287 -45.85 8.59 13.82
C ILE A 287 -45.49 7.10 13.73
N ASN A 288 -46.21 6.36 12.89
CA ASN A 288 -45.80 5.01 12.49
C ASN A 288 -44.48 5.09 11.72
N ILE A 289 -43.36 4.98 12.44
CA ILE A 289 -42.01 5.01 11.85
C ILE A 289 -41.77 3.70 11.10
N ILE A 290 -41.91 3.74 9.78
CA ILE A 290 -41.57 2.64 8.88
C ILE A 290 -40.08 2.74 8.54
N ILE A 291 -39.40 1.59 8.51
CA ILE A 291 -37.97 1.49 8.18
C ILE A 291 -37.81 0.70 6.89
N GLU A 292 -37.22 1.32 5.88
CA GLU A 292 -36.94 0.73 4.57
C GLU A 292 -35.46 0.31 4.48
N GLN A 293 -35.18 -0.90 3.97
CA GLN A 293 -33.85 -1.41 3.64
C GLN A 293 -33.78 -1.66 2.13
N THR A 294 -33.02 -0.86 1.38
CA THR A 294 -33.18 -0.80 -0.09
C THR A 294 -32.13 -1.55 -0.94
N LEU A 295 -31.01 -2.01 -0.35
CA LEU A 295 -29.92 -2.65 -1.12
C LEU A 295 -29.87 -4.18 -0.94
N LYS A 296 -29.60 -4.64 0.29
CA LYS A 296 -29.59 -6.05 0.67
C LYS A 296 -30.41 -6.20 1.95
N PRO A 297 -31.61 -6.83 1.92
CA PRO A 297 -32.36 -7.12 3.13
C PRO A 297 -31.63 -8.16 3.98
N ASN A 298 -32.01 -8.25 5.26
CA ASN A 298 -31.48 -9.20 6.25
C ASN A 298 -30.01 -8.96 6.69
N ILE A 299 -29.38 -7.84 6.35
CA ILE A 299 -28.12 -7.41 7.01
C ILE A 299 -28.40 -6.97 8.46
N LEU A 300 -29.55 -6.30 8.68
CA LEU A 300 -29.92 -5.69 9.96
C LEU A 300 -31.31 -6.15 10.40
N PHE A 301 -31.46 -6.43 11.69
CA PHE A 301 -32.74 -6.43 12.39
C PHE A 301 -32.82 -5.16 13.26
N ILE A 302 -33.97 -4.48 13.25
CA ILE A 302 -34.13 -3.19 13.93
C ILE A 302 -35.43 -3.22 14.74
N GLU A 303 -35.34 -2.95 16.04
CA GLU A 303 -36.46 -2.93 16.98
C GLU A 303 -36.59 -1.53 17.63
N TYR A 304 -37.81 -1.16 18.01
CA TYR A 304 -38.05 0.05 18.81
C TYR A 304 -37.77 -0.23 20.29
N GLU A 305 -36.96 0.60 20.96
CA GLU A 305 -36.67 0.46 22.38
C GLU A 305 -37.26 1.61 23.21
N SER A 306 -38.42 1.35 23.80
CA SER A 306 -39.12 2.30 24.67
C SER A 306 -38.41 2.64 25.99
N LYS A 307 -37.38 1.87 26.39
CA LYS A 307 -36.66 2.03 27.67
C LYS A 307 -35.48 2.99 27.61
N SER A 308 -34.99 3.32 26.42
CA SER A 308 -33.79 4.16 26.19
C SER A 308 -34.12 5.54 25.61
N ASN A 309 -35.39 5.94 25.64
CA ASN A 309 -35.83 7.30 25.29
C ASN A 309 -35.41 8.28 26.40
N LEU A 310 -34.33 9.02 26.18
CA LEU A 310 -33.69 9.88 27.19
C LEU A 310 -34.58 11.04 27.66
N ASP A 311 -35.13 11.82 26.71
CA ASP A 311 -35.68 13.16 26.96
C ASP A 311 -37.13 13.34 26.45
N TYR A 312 -37.88 12.26 26.23
CA TYR A 312 -39.24 12.24 25.63
C TYR A 312 -39.38 12.79 24.19
N GLN A 313 -38.42 13.60 23.72
CA GLN A 313 -38.32 14.17 22.37
C GLN A 313 -37.53 13.31 21.37
N THR A 314 -37.02 12.16 21.82
CA THR A 314 -36.13 11.28 21.05
C THR A 314 -36.60 9.84 21.17
N LEU A 315 -36.83 9.17 20.04
CA LEU A 315 -37.16 7.75 19.97
C LEU A 315 -35.90 6.92 19.69
N ALA A 316 -35.64 5.92 20.52
CA ALA A 316 -34.51 5.01 20.37
C ALA A 316 -34.90 3.72 19.63
N TYR A 317 -34.05 3.31 18.68
CA TYR A 317 -34.16 2.06 17.92
C TYR A 317 -32.88 1.25 18.10
N ARG A 318 -32.99 0.01 18.60
CA ARG A 318 -31.85 -0.90 18.65
C ARG A 318 -31.68 -1.59 17.31
N ILE A 319 -30.50 -1.43 16.74
CA ILE A 319 -30.04 -2.16 15.57
C ILE A 319 -29.23 -3.37 16.04
N HIS A 320 -29.54 -4.53 15.48
CA HIS A 320 -28.83 -5.80 15.62
C HIS A 320 -28.24 -6.18 14.26
N THR A 321 -26.92 -6.40 14.19
CA THR A 321 -26.24 -6.82 12.96
C THR A 321 -26.35 -8.34 12.76
N LEU A 322 -26.77 -8.80 11.58
CA LEU A 322 -26.99 -10.22 11.27
C LEU A 322 -25.98 -10.81 10.28
N ASP A 323 -25.58 -10.05 9.27
CA ASP A 323 -24.70 -10.50 8.18
C ASP A 323 -23.82 -9.34 7.68
N ILE A 324 -22.71 -9.66 7.02
CA ILE A 324 -21.75 -8.69 6.48
C ILE A 324 -22.31 -8.04 5.21
N GLY A 325 -22.06 -6.73 5.07
CA GLY A 325 -22.35 -5.99 3.84
C GLY A 325 -22.83 -4.56 4.10
N ARG A 326 -23.43 -3.97 3.06
CA ARG A 326 -23.96 -2.60 3.07
C ARG A 326 -25.46 -2.60 2.80
N THR A 327 -26.19 -1.79 3.55
CA THR A 327 -27.61 -1.52 3.28
C THR A 327 -27.93 -0.07 3.57
N ASN A 328 -28.89 0.48 2.84
CA ASN A 328 -29.31 1.87 3.01
C ASN A 328 -30.60 1.88 3.84
N ILE A 329 -30.53 2.48 5.02
CA ILE A 329 -31.64 2.62 5.96
C ILE A 329 -32.35 3.95 5.67
N LYS A 330 -33.69 3.92 5.67
CA LYS A 330 -34.50 5.12 5.57
C LYS A 330 -35.70 5.05 6.52
N PHE A 331 -35.91 6.11 7.29
CA PHE A 331 -37.01 6.22 8.24
C PHE A 331 -38.12 7.10 7.65
N TYR A 332 -39.36 6.69 7.88
CA TYR A 332 -40.56 7.33 7.33
C TYR A 332 -41.53 7.70 8.43
N ALA A 333 -41.83 8.99 8.58
CA ALA A 333 -42.91 9.48 9.44
C ALA A 333 -44.10 9.84 8.56
N LEU A 334 -45.11 8.96 8.50
CA LEU A 334 -46.24 9.10 7.57
C LEU A 334 -45.71 9.20 6.12
N ASN A 335 -45.78 10.38 5.49
CA ASN A 335 -45.24 10.64 4.14
C ASN A 335 -43.83 11.27 4.16
N ILE A 336 -43.39 11.78 5.31
CA ILE A 336 -42.13 12.51 5.47
C ILE A 336 -40.98 11.52 5.55
N LYS A 337 -39.91 11.81 4.80
CA LYS A 337 -38.80 10.90 4.58
C LYS A 337 -37.53 11.43 5.24
N SER A 338 -36.83 10.61 5.99
CA SER A 338 -35.48 10.95 6.44
C SER A 338 -34.50 11.04 5.26
N ASN A 339 -33.35 11.65 5.53
CA ASN A 339 -32.15 11.43 4.72
C ASN A 339 -31.84 9.93 4.66
N ILE A 340 -31.22 9.48 3.57
CA ILE A 340 -30.76 8.10 3.42
C ILE A 340 -29.50 7.92 4.29
N ILE A 341 -29.47 6.85 5.08
CA ILE A 341 -28.29 6.46 5.87
C ILE A 341 -27.66 5.25 5.19
N GLU A 342 -26.48 5.44 4.61
CA GLU A 342 -25.64 4.32 4.18
C GLU A 342 -25.10 3.62 5.43
N PHE A 343 -25.39 2.33 5.58
CA PHE A 343 -25.02 1.55 6.75
C PHE A 343 -24.13 0.36 6.37
N GLU A 344 -23.03 0.16 7.10
CA GLU A 344 -22.11 -0.96 6.90
C GLU A 344 -22.01 -1.86 8.13
N VAL A 345 -22.17 -3.17 7.91
CA VAL A 345 -21.78 -4.22 8.85
C VAL A 345 -20.49 -4.84 8.35
N TYR A 346 -19.42 -4.73 9.14
CA TYR A 346 -18.10 -5.25 8.83
C TYR A 346 -17.68 -6.35 9.82
N GLU A 347 -16.79 -7.26 9.41
CA GLU A 347 -16.15 -8.16 10.37
C GLU A 347 -15.23 -7.35 11.31
N LYS A 348 -15.21 -7.68 12.60
CA LYS A 348 -14.30 -7.07 13.59
C LYS A 348 -12.87 -6.99 13.05
N LEU A 349 -12.25 -5.80 13.18
CA LEU A 349 -10.85 -5.58 12.83
C LEU A 349 -9.95 -6.57 13.58
N ARG A 350 -9.06 -7.26 12.86
CA ARG A 350 -8.05 -8.16 13.43
C ARG A 350 -6.73 -8.00 12.70
N ILE A 351 -5.62 -8.00 13.45
CA ILE A 351 -4.27 -8.15 12.88
C ILE A 351 -3.95 -9.64 12.77
N TYR A 352 -3.31 -10.04 11.67
CA TYR A 352 -2.82 -11.40 11.47
C TYR A 352 -1.33 -11.40 11.07
N PRO A 353 -0.50 -12.27 11.69
CA PRO A 353 -0.78 -13.07 12.90
C PRO A 353 -0.90 -12.21 14.17
N LYS A 354 -1.43 -12.79 15.26
CA LYS A 354 -1.60 -12.08 16.55
C LYS A 354 -0.33 -12.01 17.41
N GLU A 355 0.58 -12.96 17.25
CA GLU A 355 1.81 -13.10 18.02
C GLU A 355 2.92 -13.62 17.12
N LEU A 356 4.13 -13.07 17.27
CA LEU A 356 5.29 -13.34 16.41
C LEU A 356 6.58 -13.41 17.23
N ASN A 357 7.27 -14.55 17.14
CA ASN A 357 8.69 -14.64 17.48
C ASN A 357 9.51 -14.42 16.21
N ILE A 358 10.36 -13.40 16.20
CA ILE A 358 11.06 -12.92 14.99
C ILE A 358 12.49 -12.48 15.34
N LEU A 359 13.38 -12.40 14.35
CA LEU A 359 14.78 -11.99 14.56
C LEU A 359 14.94 -10.46 14.64
N PRO A 360 16.04 -9.95 15.23
CA PRO A 360 16.45 -8.56 15.07
C PRO A 360 16.78 -8.22 13.60
N LEU A 361 16.56 -6.97 13.20
CA LEU A 361 16.72 -6.43 11.84
C LEU A 361 15.66 -6.90 10.81
N SER A 362 14.65 -7.68 11.22
CA SER A 362 13.57 -8.18 10.36
C SER A 362 12.62 -7.08 9.93
N THR A 363 12.29 -7.00 8.64
CA THR A 363 11.04 -6.39 8.17
C THR A 363 9.92 -7.42 8.02
N ILE A 364 8.71 -7.03 8.40
CA ILE A 364 7.49 -7.81 8.23
C ILE A 364 6.32 -6.87 7.91
N GLN A 365 5.47 -7.25 6.97
CA GLN A 365 4.22 -6.57 6.68
C GLN A 365 3.08 -7.32 7.38
N LEU A 366 2.35 -6.64 8.27
CA LEU A 366 1.23 -7.26 8.99
C LEU A 366 -0.05 -7.19 8.17
N MET A 367 -0.77 -8.32 8.12
CA MET A 367 -2.06 -8.40 7.46
C MET A 367 -3.17 -7.91 8.37
N ILE A 368 -4.23 -7.34 7.79
CA ILE A 368 -5.47 -7.01 8.50
C ILE A 368 -6.62 -7.78 7.86
N ILE A 369 -7.52 -8.25 8.72
CA ILE A 369 -8.74 -8.99 8.40
C ILE A 369 -9.90 -8.22 9.04
N GLY A 370 -11.01 -8.08 8.32
CA GLY A 370 -12.13 -7.22 8.75
C GLY A 370 -11.79 -5.73 8.73
N GLY A 371 -12.53 -4.95 9.53
CA GLY A 371 -12.55 -3.49 9.48
C GLY A 371 -13.56 -2.94 8.46
N SER A 372 -13.93 -1.66 8.62
CA SER A 372 -14.79 -0.96 7.65
C SER A 372 -14.09 -0.85 6.30
N GLN A 373 -14.87 -0.93 5.22
CA GLN A 373 -14.38 -0.92 3.83
C GLN A 373 -14.81 0.33 3.06
N ILE A 374 -15.32 1.35 3.75
CA ILE A 374 -15.83 2.59 3.14
C ILE A 374 -14.71 3.62 2.96
N LEU A 375 -14.70 4.31 1.82
CA LEU A 375 -13.79 5.43 1.55
C LEU A 375 -13.90 6.50 2.65
N GLY A 376 -12.75 6.96 3.16
CA GLY A 376 -12.71 7.86 4.32
C GLY A 376 -12.57 7.16 5.67
N THR A 377 -12.35 5.85 5.70
CA THR A 377 -11.71 5.16 6.83
C THR A 377 -10.24 4.86 6.52
N THR A 378 -9.38 5.00 7.52
CA THR A 378 -7.93 4.80 7.47
C THR A 378 -7.46 3.90 8.61
N ILE A 379 -6.29 3.27 8.48
CA ILE A 379 -5.72 2.43 9.53
C ILE A 379 -4.49 3.13 10.09
N GLU A 380 -4.64 3.66 11.30
CA GLU A 380 -3.56 4.25 12.08
C GLU A 380 -2.80 3.15 12.81
N TRP A 381 -1.48 3.10 12.59
CA TRP A 381 -0.58 2.16 13.24
C TRP A 381 0.27 2.87 14.30
N SER A 382 0.46 2.21 15.44
CA SER A 382 1.34 2.70 16.51
C SER A 382 2.00 1.53 17.24
N THR A 383 3.12 1.78 17.90
CA THR A 383 3.84 0.78 18.72
C THR A 383 4.06 1.34 20.11
N ASN A 384 4.10 0.47 21.12
CA ASN A 384 4.46 0.86 22.48
C ASN A 384 5.97 1.09 22.67
N ASN A 385 6.83 0.65 21.74
CA ASN A 385 8.29 0.80 21.85
C ASN A 385 8.99 0.87 20.48
N THR A 386 9.42 2.09 20.12
CA THR A 386 10.12 2.41 18.86
C THR A 386 11.59 1.97 18.81
N ASP A 387 12.19 1.61 19.96
CA ASP A 387 13.58 1.16 20.04
C ASP A 387 13.71 -0.35 19.73
N ILE A 388 12.59 -1.08 19.84
CA ILE A 388 12.48 -2.50 19.54
C ILE A 388 11.92 -2.70 18.12
N VAL A 389 10.86 -1.96 17.74
CA VAL A 389 10.22 -2.05 16.41
C VAL A 389 9.96 -0.66 15.84
N ASP A 390 10.44 -0.41 14.61
CA ASP A 390 10.08 0.77 13.81
C ASP A 390 8.83 0.54 12.97
N ILE A 391 8.18 1.63 12.57
CA ILE A 391 7.03 1.63 11.67
C ILE A 391 7.43 2.33 10.36
N GLU A 392 7.64 1.53 9.32
CA GLU A 392 7.84 2.01 7.96
C GLU A 392 6.47 2.19 7.24
N ILE A 393 6.49 2.80 6.05
CA ILE A 393 5.28 3.12 5.28
C ILE A 393 4.60 1.81 4.78
N ASN A 394 3.28 1.83 4.56
CA ASN A 394 2.48 0.70 4.02
C ASN A 394 2.41 -0.56 4.91
N ASN A 395 2.23 -0.36 6.22
CA ASN A 395 2.05 -1.42 7.22
C ASN A 395 3.29 -2.33 7.39
N ILE A 396 4.49 -1.80 7.09
CA ILE A 396 5.76 -2.52 7.20
C ILE A 396 6.40 -2.17 8.56
N PHE A 397 6.80 -3.19 9.31
CA PHE A 397 7.39 -3.07 10.64
C PHE A 397 8.79 -3.61 10.64
N LYS A 398 9.71 -2.96 11.34
CA LYS A 398 11.14 -3.29 11.30
C LYS A 398 11.75 -3.44 12.68
N THR A 399 12.17 -4.65 13.02
CA THR A 399 12.77 -4.91 14.33
C THR A 399 14.20 -4.36 14.41
N LYS A 400 14.60 -3.89 15.58
CA LYS A 400 15.91 -3.26 15.83
C LYS A 400 16.71 -4.03 16.87
N THR A 401 16.13 -4.20 18.05
CA THR A 401 16.79 -4.74 19.24
C THR A 401 16.00 -5.88 19.86
N ILE A 402 16.69 -6.75 20.60
CA ILE A 402 16.08 -7.90 21.29
C ILE A 402 15.16 -7.38 22.40
N GLY A 403 13.91 -7.86 22.44
CA GLY A 403 12.90 -7.37 23.38
C GLY A 403 11.48 -7.79 22.98
N HIS A 404 10.49 -7.13 23.58
CA HIS A 404 9.07 -7.35 23.31
C HIS A 404 8.38 -6.00 23.05
N ALA A 405 7.60 -5.92 21.97
CA ALA A 405 6.81 -4.75 21.60
C ALA A 405 5.38 -5.16 21.21
N ILE A 406 4.45 -4.22 21.34
CA ILE A 406 3.06 -4.38 20.92
C ILE A 406 2.80 -3.36 19.82
N ILE A 407 2.26 -3.83 18.70
CA ILE A 407 1.74 -3.01 17.61
C ILE A 407 0.23 -2.91 17.76
N HIS A 408 -0.30 -1.71 17.65
CA HIS A 408 -1.73 -1.40 17.66
C HIS A 408 -2.16 -0.92 16.28
N ALA A 409 -3.22 -1.51 15.73
CA ALA A 409 -3.92 -0.99 14.55
C ALA A 409 -5.26 -0.39 14.98
N LYS A 410 -5.56 0.82 14.55
CA LYS A 410 -6.84 1.50 14.79
C LYS A 410 -7.47 1.90 13.48
N SER A 411 -8.65 1.35 13.18
CA SER A 411 -9.46 1.81 12.06
C SER A 411 -10.17 3.09 12.48
N THR A 412 -9.72 4.23 11.94
CA THR A 412 -10.27 5.56 12.20
C THR A 412 -11.05 6.06 10.99
N GLY A 413 -12.03 6.94 11.20
CA GLY A 413 -12.74 7.57 10.09
C GLY A 413 -13.86 8.49 10.56
N TYR A 414 -14.36 9.32 9.65
CA TYR A 414 -15.44 10.27 9.92
C TYR A 414 -16.81 9.57 9.93
N ASP A 415 -17.58 9.71 11.02
CA ASP A 415 -18.96 9.24 11.10
C ASP A 415 -19.95 10.36 10.73
N PRO A 416 -20.73 10.22 9.65
CA PRO A 416 -21.66 11.25 9.20
C PRO A 416 -22.85 11.47 10.16
N LEU A 417 -23.18 10.52 11.04
CA LEU A 417 -24.26 10.65 12.03
C LEU A 417 -23.79 11.25 13.35
N LEU A 418 -22.50 11.13 13.69
CA LEU A 418 -21.91 11.76 14.88
C LEU A 418 -21.23 13.11 14.60
N GLY A 419 -21.01 13.45 13.32
CA GLY A 419 -20.36 14.71 12.91
C GLY A 419 -18.89 14.81 13.31
N LYS A 420 -18.20 13.69 13.51
CA LYS A 420 -16.81 13.64 14.02
C LYS A 420 -16.09 12.35 13.61
N SER A 421 -14.76 12.40 13.67
CA SER A 421 -13.92 11.20 13.55
C SER A 421 -14.05 10.31 14.79
N ILE A 422 -14.14 8.99 14.57
CA ILE A 422 -14.15 7.97 15.62
C ILE A 422 -13.25 6.79 15.26
N VAL A 423 -12.92 5.97 16.27
CA VAL A 423 -12.34 4.64 16.08
C VAL A 423 -13.48 3.64 15.87
N TYR A 424 -13.45 2.92 14.75
CA TYR A 424 -14.43 1.88 14.38
C TYR A 424 -14.06 0.51 14.91
N GLY A 425 -12.76 0.20 14.98
CA GLY A 425 -12.23 -1.01 15.57
C GLY A 425 -10.75 -0.87 15.87
N GLU A 426 -10.26 -1.62 16.85
CA GLU A 426 -8.83 -1.73 17.17
C GLU A 426 -8.47 -3.19 17.51
N ASP A 427 -7.26 -3.61 17.16
CA ASP A 427 -6.67 -4.89 17.56
C ASP A 427 -5.15 -4.72 17.76
N THR A 428 -4.52 -5.72 18.39
CA THR A 428 -3.10 -5.67 18.77
C THR A 428 -2.33 -6.92 18.34
N CYS A 429 -1.13 -6.73 17.81
CA CYS A 429 -0.17 -7.78 17.49
C CYS A 429 1.02 -7.69 18.45
N ILE A 430 1.43 -8.83 19.00
CA ILE A 430 2.57 -8.95 19.90
C ILE A 430 3.80 -9.41 19.10
N ILE A 431 4.92 -8.68 19.21
CA ILE A 431 6.20 -9.04 18.58
C ILE A 431 7.26 -9.27 19.66
N HIS A 432 7.78 -10.49 19.70
CA HIS A 432 8.95 -10.90 20.45
C HIS A 432 10.16 -10.94 19.51
N VAL A 433 11.10 -10.01 19.71
CA VAL A 433 12.35 -9.95 18.96
C VAL A 433 13.40 -10.77 19.71
N VAL A 434 13.74 -11.95 19.18
CA VAL A 434 14.45 -13.02 19.90
C VAL A 434 15.68 -13.53 19.14
N GLN A 435 16.59 -14.20 19.85
CA GLN A 435 17.77 -14.85 19.26
C GLN A 435 17.52 -16.34 19.02
N ILE A 436 18.11 -16.90 17.97
CA ILE A 436 18.13 -18.36 17.76
C ILE A 436 18.98 -19.00 18.86
N ARG A 437 18.39 -19.96 19.58
CA ARG A 437 19.05 -20.75 20.63
C ARG A 437 19.37 -22.17 20.15
N SER A 438 18.52 -22.72 19.30
CA SER A 438 18.71 -24.03 18.66
C SER A 438 18.02 -24.08 17.30
N ILE A 439 18.47 -25.01 16.46
CA ILE A 439 17.83 -25.36 15.19
C ILE A 439 17.37 -26.82 15.24
N ARG A 440 16.34 -27.16 14.48
CA ARG A 440 15.87 -28.52 14.25
C ARG A 440 15.68 -28.72 12.75
N LEU A 441 16.33 -29.73 12.20
CA LEU A 441 15.98 -30.24 10.88
C LEU A 441 14.58 -30.85 10.94
N HIS A 442 13.70 -30.44 10.03
CA HIS A 442 12.41 -31.06 9.78
C HIS A 442 12.44 -31.73 8.40
N ILE A 443 12.05 -32.99 8.39
CA ILE A 443 11.75 -33.82 7.23
C ILE A 443 10.36 -34.43 7.50
N PRO A 444 9.44 -34.48 6.52
CA PRO A 444 8.09 -35.00 6.76
C PRO A 444 8.06 -36.51 6.99
N THR A 445 8.93 -37.27 6.33
CA THR A 445 9.07 -38.73 6.52
C THR A 445 10.51 -39.13 6.80
N THR A 446 10.71 -40.18 7.59
CA THR A 446 12.01 -40.82 7.85
C THR A 446 12.17 -42.14 7.10
N GLU A 447 11.13 -42.62 6.43
CA GLU A 447 11.14 -43.85 5.63
C GLU A 447 10.60 -43.58 4.23
N ILE A 448 11.36 -43.90 3.19
CA ILE A 448 11.06 -43.44 1.82
C ILE A 448 11.50 -44.49 0.80
N LEU A 449 10.82 -44.57 -0.34
CA LEU A 449 11.27 -45.37 -1.48
C LEU A 449 12.46 -44.71 -2.23
N PRO A 450 13.24 -45.46 -3.02
CA PRO A 450 14.25 -44.90 -3.91
C PRO A 450 13.63 -44.12 -5.08
N ASN A 451 14.39 -43.21 -5.68
CA ASN A 451 13.98 -42.32 -6.79
C ASN A 451 12.77 -41.43 -6.44
N LYS A 452 12.61 -41.06 -5.16
CA LYS A 452 11.56 -40.13 -4.68
C LYS A 452 12.21 -38.85 -4.13
N MET A 453 11.42 -37.79 -4.01
CA MET A 453 11.87 -36.44 -3.62
C MET A 453 11.12 -35.94 -2.39
N VAL A 454 11.85 -35.47 -1.39
CA VAL A 454 11.32 -34.99 -0.09
C VAL A 454 11.86 -33.58 0.22
N PRO A 455 11.04 -32.65 0.74
CA PRO A 455 11.50 -31.36 1.22
C PRO A 455 12.19 -31.48 2.58
N LEU A 456 13.24 -30.69 2.78
CA LEU A 456 13.95 -30.48 4.04
C LEU A 456 13.82 -29.02 4.44
N THR A 457 13.41 -28.74 5.68
CA THR A 457 13.26 -27.39 6.23
C THR A 457 13.92 -27.29 7.59
N VAL A 458 14.67 -26.21 7.86
CA VAL A 458 15.26 -25.97 9.19
C VAL A 458 14.36 -25.04 9.99
N LEU A 459 13.81 -25.56 11.09
CA LEU A 459 13.03 -24.79 12.06
C LEU A 459 13.99 -24.19 13.11
N SER A 460 13.81 -22.91 13.42
CA SER A 460 14.60 -22.19 14.43
C SER A 460 13.79 -21.98 15.70
N TYR A 461 14.43 -22.06 16.85
CA TYR A 461 13.79 -21.97 18.16
C TYR A 461 14.52 -21.01 19.11
N ASP A 462 13.75 -20.38 19.98
CA ASP A 462 14.24 -19.49 21.04
C ASP A 462 14.69 -20.25 22.30
N HIS A 463 14.85 -19.54 23.42
CA HIS A 463 15.22 -20.14 24.70
C HIS A 463 14.17 -21.08 25.29
N GLU A 464 12.89 -20.81 25.06
CA GLU A 464 11.75 -21.51 25.66
C GLU A 464 11.19 -22.62 24.72
N LYS A 465 11.76 -22.71 23.51
CA LYS A 465 11.37 -23.59 22.39
C LYS A 465 10.13 -23.10 21.63
N ASN A 466 9.86 -21.80 21.68
CA ASN A 466 8.92 -21.17 20.77
C ASN A 466 9.54 -21.13 19.35
N PRO A 467 8.76 -21.41 18.29
CA PRO A 467 9.25 -21.37 16.92
C PRO A 467 9.48 -19.92 16.48
N ILE A 468 10.65 -19.65 15.88
CA ILE A 468 11.02 -18.33 15.35
C ILE A 468 10.70 -18.28 13.85
N VAL A 469 9.98 -17.24 13.42
CA VAL A 469 9.77 -16.92 12.01
C VAL A 469 11.03 -16.28 11.44
N ILE A 470 11.65 -16.96 10.47
CA ILE A 470 12.65 -16.36 9.59
C ILE A 470 11.88 -15.56 8.53
N THR A 471 12.22 -14.28 8.33
CA THR A 471 11.61 -13.41 7.31
C THR A 471 12.62 -13.04 6.20
N ASP A 472 13.27 -11.91 6.37
CA ASP A 472 14.00 -11.14 5.35
C ASP A 472 15.41 -10.74 5.83
N VAL A 473 15.81 -11.16 7.04
CA VAL A 473 17.13 -10.92 7.68
C VAL A 473 18.22 -11.71 6.99
N PHE A 474 18.37 -11.35 5.72
CA PHE A 474 19.31 -11.76 4.74
C PHE A 474 19.39 -13.29 4.59
N LEU A 475 18.92 -13.77 3.43
CA LEU A 475 19.34 -15.06 2.86
C LEU A 475 20.88 -15.16 2.66
N HIS A 476 21.60 -14.08 2.96
CA HIS A 476 23.05 -13.94 2.96
C HIS A 476 23.69 -13.80 4.37
N SER A 477 22.94 -13.59 5.45
CA SER A 477 23.52 -13.42 6.81
C SER A 477 23.47 -14.70 7.63
N LEU A 478 22.38 -15.47 7.49
CA LEU A 478 22.28 -16.85 7.98
C LEU A 478 22.70 -17.78 6.84
N VAL A 479 23.72 -18.59 7.06
CA VAL A 479 24.22 -19.55 6.07
C VAL A 479 24.06 -20.97 6.61
N PHE A 480 23.21 -21.74 5.94
CA PHE A 480 23.00 -23.14 6.24
C PHE A 480 23.99 -23.99 5.42
N ILE A 481 24.69 -24.91 6.09
CA ILE A 481 25.60 -25.86 5.45
C ILE A 481 25.02 -27.26 5.65
N TRP A 482 24.71 -27.91 4.54
CA TRP A 482 24.10 -29.23 4.51
C TRP A 482 25.12 -30.29 4.09
N SER A 483 25.08 -31.46 4.72
CA SER A 483 25.94 -32.60 4.37
C SER A 483 25.21 -33.93 4.50
N LEU A 484 25.61 -34.91 3.70
CA LEU A 484 25.08 -36.28 3.71
C LEU A 484 26.20 -37.25 4.10
N SER A 485 25.89 -38.29 4.88
CA SER A 485 26.88 -39.33 5.20
C SER A 485 27.25 -40.21 4.00
N ASN A 486 26.41 -40.29 2.96
CA ASN A 486 26.71 -41.03 1.73
C ASN A 486 25.95 -40.47 0.51
N THR A 487 26.66 -39.82 -0.41
CA THR A 487 26.11 -39.23 -1.64
C THR A 487 25.77 -40.25 -2.74
N HIS A 488 26.08 -41.54 -2.56
CA HIS A 488 25.63 -42.60 -3.47
C HIS A 488 24.23 -43.14 -3.14
N LEU A 489 23.68 -42.78 -1.97
CA LEU A 489 22.34 -43.16 -1.54
C LEU A 489 21.30 -42.07 -1.78
N ALA A 490 21.68 -40.81 -1.61
CA ALA A 490 20.83 -39.64 -1.84
C ALA A 490 21.66 -38.41 -2.26
N GLN A 491 21.02 -37.42 -2.86
CA GLN A 491 21.64 -36.14 -3.23
C GLN A 491 20.71 -34.94 -2.98
N PHE A 492 21.27 -33.78 -2.65
CA PHE A 492 20.48 -32.55 -2.52
C PHE A 492 20.07 -32.00 -3.89
N ARG A 493 18.86 -31.47 -3.98
CA ARG A 493 18.32 -30.78 -5.15
C ARG A 493 17.80 -29.40 -4.72
N PRO A 494 18.20 -28.31 -5.40
CA PRO A 494 17.64 -26.99 -5.15
C PRO A 494 16.17 -26.94 -5.64
N ILE A 495 15.37 -26.01 -5.12
CA ILE A 495 14.02 -25.76 -5.65
C ILE A 495 14.11 -24.86 -6.90
N ILE A 496 15.04 -23.90 -6.86
CA ILE A 496 15.43 -22.95 -7.92
C ILE A 496 16.93 -22.68 -7.74
N GLY A 497 17.66 -22.27 -8.78
CA GLY A 497 19.03 -21.78 -8.61
C GLY A 497 20.09 -22.88 -8.65
N ASN A 498 21.35 -22.46 -8.53
CA ASN A 498 22.47 -23.38 -8.45
C ASN A 498 22.51 -24.11 -7.09
N ILE A 499 22.96 -25.36 -7.10
CA ILE A 499 23.31 -26.14 -5.88
C ILE A 499 24.20 -25.32 -4.93
N SER A 500 25.18 -24.56 -5.46
CA SER A 500 26.14 -23.79 -4.65
C SER A 500 25.58 -22.52 -3.98
N SER A 501 24.49 -21.96 -4.51
CA SER A 501 23.81 -20.77 -3.96
C SER A 501 22.61 -21.17 -3.09
N TYR A 502 21.71 -22.02 -3.60
CA TYR A 502 20.41 -22.29 -2.96
C TYR A 502 20.52 -23.17 -1.71
N ILE A 503 21.49 -24.10 -1.65
CA ILE A 503 21.73 -24.93 -0.46
C ILE A 503 22.13 -24.08 0.75
N ARG A 504 22.56 -22.82 0.57
CA ARG A 504 22.86 -21.92 1.70
C ARG A 504 21.62 -21.45 2.48
N THR A 505 20.42 -21.74 1.98
CA THR A 505 19.15 -21.35 2.61
C THR A 505 18.63 -22.42 3.58
N PHE A 506 17.61 -22.08 4.38
CA PHE A 506 16.99 -22.96 5.36
C PHE A 506 16.09 -24.06 4.76
N VAL A 507 15.98 -24.13 3.42
CA VAL A 507 15.11 -25.09 2.71
C VAL A 507 15.87 -25.70 1.52
N THR A 508 15.79 -27.01 1.36
CA THR A 508 16.29 -27.71 0.16
C THR A 508 15.47 -28.99 -0.07
N ASN A 509 15.51 -29.58 -1.27
CA ASN A 509 14.96 -30.91 -1.49
C ASN A 509 16.07 -31.97 -1.39
N ILE A 510 15.71 -33.20 -1.07
CA ILE A 510 16.58 -34.38 -1.18
C ILE A 510 15.95 -35.41 -2.11
N GLU A 511 16.75 -35.92 -3.04
CA GLU A 511 16.43 -37.01 -3.96
C GLU A 511 17.08 -38.29 -3.47
N THR A 512 16.31 -39.37 -3.35
CA THR A 512 16.84 -40.70 -3.03
C THR A 512 17.24 -41.44 -4.31
N LEU A 513 18.34 -42.18 -4.25
CA LEU A 513 18.94 -42.84 -5.42
C LEU A 513 19.02 -44.36 -5.23
N ARG A 514 19.33 -44.83 -4.02
CA ARG A 514 19.57 -46.25 -3.71
C ARG A 514 19.13 -46.59 -2.29
N THR A 515 18.80 -47.85 -2.09
CA THR A 515 18.36 -48.43 -0.81
C THR A 515 19.49 -48.37 0.23
N GLY A 516 19.13 -48.19 1.50
CA GLY A 516 20.08 -48.04 2.61
C GLY A 516 19.77 -46.85 3.51
N ARG A 517 20.62 -46.58 4.49
CA ARG A 517 20.42 -45.51 5.48
C ARG A 517 21.44 -44.39 5.30
N VAL A 518 20.96 -43.15 5.29
CA VAL A 518 21.78 -41.94 5.10
C VAL A 518 21.47 -40.94 6.22
N THR A 519 22.50 -40.29 6.74
CA THR A 519 22.37 -39.24 7.75
C THR A 519 22.44 -37.89 7.06
N ILE A 520 21.48 -37.02 7.36
CA ILE A 520 21.35 -35.67 6.85
C ILE A 520 21.70 -34.72 7.99
N ASP A 521 22.84 -34.02 7.84
CA ASP A 521 23.31 -33.03 8.80
C ASP A 521 23.12 -31.63 8.23
N VAL A 522 22.72 -30.68 9.09
CA VAL A 522 22.68 -29.25 8.78
C VAL A 522 23.34 -28.44 9.89
N ARG A 523 24.12 -27.42 9.52
CA ARG A 523 24.77 -26.46 10.43
C ARG A 523 24.40 -25.04 10.05
N LEU A 524 24.21 -24.17 11.04
CA LEU A 524 23.92 -22.76 10.87
C LEU A 524 25.13 -21.90 11.26
N LEU A 525 25.62 -21.14 10.29
CA LEU A 525 26.67 -20.12 10.44
C LEU A 525 26.11 -18.70 10.23
N THR A 526 26.92 -17.70 10.58
CA THR A 526 26.63 -16.29 10.33
C THR A 526 27.81 -15.60 9.62
N ASN A 527 27.54 -14.78 8.60
CA ASN A 527 28.58 -14.15 7.78
C ASN A 527 29.48 -13.13 8.51
N SER A 528 29.14 -12.69 9.73
CA SER A 528 30.05 -11.88 10.55
C SER A 528 29.95 -12.19 12.05
N LYS A 529 31.00 -11.89 12.81
CA LYS A 529 31.02 -12.04 14.28
C LYS A 529 30.09 -11.05 15.01
N THR A 530 29.75 -9.92 14.38
CA THR A 530 28.79 -8.95 14.95
C THR A 530 27.35 -9.42 14.76
N LEU A 531 27.02 -9.95 13.58
CA LEU A 531 25.74 -10.59 13.31
C LEU A 531 25.56 -11.87 14.14
N ASN A 532 26.64 -12.63 14.35
CA ASN A 532 26.64 -13.78 15.26
C ASN A 532 26.10 -13.40 16.64
N LYS A 533 26.69 -12.39 17.31
CA LYS A 533 26.28 -11.92 18.64
C LYS A 533 24.84 -11.39 18.68
N LEU A 534 24.32 -10.86 17.57
CA LEU A 534 22.97 -10.30 17.49
C LEU A 534 21.90 -11.37 17.25
N LEU A 535 22.14 -12.30 16.32
CA LEU A 535 21.16 -13.29 15.87
C LEU A 535 21.25 -14.62 16.63
N LEU A 536 22.45 -15.00 17.10
CA LEU A 536 22.71 -16.21 17.86
C LEU A 536 23.18 -15.86 19.28
N LYS A 537 22.79 -16.67 20.28
CA LYS A 537 23.29 -16.52 21.66
C LYS A 537 24.64 -17.22 21.91
N THR A 538 25.14 -18.00 20.94
CA THR A 538 26.30 -18.89 21.10
C THR A 538 27.43 -18.56 20.14
N SER A 539 28.67 -18.54 20.66
CA SER A 539 29.92 -18.47 19.88
C SER A 539 30.26 -19.75 19.11
N HIS A 540 29.37 -20.75 19.13
CA HIS A 540 29.51 -22.04 18.47
C HIS A 540 28.43 -22.21 17.41
N GLU A 541 28.76 -22.95 16.35
CA GLU A 541 27.85 -23.36 15.29
C GLU A 541 26.66 -24.13 15.88
N LEU A 542 25.44 -23.83 15.43
CA LEU A 542 24.26 -24.64 15.77
C LEU A 542 24.09 -25.74 14.72
N SER A 543 23.81 -26.97 15.14
CA SER A 543 23.68 -28.12 14.24
C SER A 543 22.46 -29.01 14.57
N SER A 544 21.95 -29.70 13.55
CA SER A 544 20.91 -30.71 13.68
C SER A 544 21.12 -31.84 12.67
N SER A 545 20.74 -33.06 13.03
CA SER A 545 21.02 -34.30 12.27
C SER A 545 19.81 -35.24 12.30
N ILE A 546 19.43 -35.83 11.17
CA ILE A 546 18.38 -36.86 11.08
C ILE A 546 18.85 -38.03 10.21
N GLU A 547 18.50 -39.26 10.58
CA GLU A 547 18.69 -40.45 9.76
C GLU A 547 17.46 -40.69 8.86
N LEU A 548 17.68 -40.92 7.57
CA LEU A 548 16.68 -41.24 6.56
C LEU A 548 16.88 -42.70 6.09
N ASN A 549 15.83 -43.50 6.18
CA ASN A 549 15.81 -44.90 5.79
C ASN A 549 15.22 -45.05 4.38
N ILE A 550 16.06 -45.35 3.39
CA ILE A 550 15.65 -45.57 2.00
C ILE A 550 15.33 -47.05 1.85
N LEU A 551 14.03 -47.36 1.88
CA LEU A 551 13.48 -48.71 1.96
C LEU A 551 13.80 -49.54 0.70
N GLU A 552 14.04 -50.83 0.91
CA GLU A 552 14.14 -51.78 -0.20
C GLU A 552 12.75 -52.18 -0.71
N GLN A 553 12.52 -52.00 -2.01
CA GLN A 553 11.24 -52.23 -2.65
C GLN A 553 11.23 -53.63 -3.30
N PHE A 554 10.49 -54.54 -2.69
CA PHE A 554 10.42 -55.94 -3.13
C PHE A 554 9.37 -56.13 -4.24
N TYR A 555 9.82 -56.48 -5.44
CA TYR A 555 8.96 -56.76 -6.60
C TYR A 555 8.92 -58.26 -6.94
N LEU A 556 7.73 -58.85 -6.97
CA LEU A 556 7.51 -60.20 -7.50
C LEU A 556 7.45 -60.16 -9.03
N ASN A 557 8.63 -60.22 -9.65
CA ASN A 557 8.92 -60.02 -11.08
C ASN A 557 8.89 -58.55 -11.54
N GLN A 558 9.35 -58.30 -12.77
CA GLN A 558 9.44 -56.97 -13.40
C GLN A 558 8.06 -56.41 -13.80
N PHE A 559 7.21 -56.12 -12.82
CA PHE A 559 5.99 -55.35 -12.99
C PHE A 559 6.22 -53.94 -12.44
N ASP A 560 6.28 -52.95 -13.34
CA ASP A 560 6.59 -51.56 -13.02
C ASP A 560 5.60 -50.92 -12.02
N GLU A 561 6.04 -49.85 -11.33
CA GLU A 561 5.20 -48.99 -10.49
C GLU A 561 4.01 -48.35 -11.22
N THR A 562 3.99 -48.39 -12.57
CA THR A 562 3.03 -47.71 -13.46
C THR A 562 1.58 -48.16 -13.35
N ARG A 563 1.25 -49.04 -12.40
CA ARG A 563 -0.10 -49.60 -12.19
C ARG A 563 -0.76 -49.23 -10.86
N THR A 564 -0.15 -48.37 -10.05
CA THR A 564 -0.83 -47.78 -8.87
C THR A 564 -1.34 -46.38 -9.17
N ILE A 565 -2.60 -46.11 -8.83
CA ILE A 565 -3.23 -44.78 -8.85
C ILE A 565 -3.45 -44.36 -7.40
N LEU A 566 -2.97 -43.17 -7.01
CA LEU A 566 -2.98 -42.70 -5.63
C LEU A 566 -3.89 -41.47 -5.48
N ILE A 567 -4.97 -41.61 -4.69
CA ILE A 567 -6.04 -40.60 -4.60
C ILE A 567 -6.19 -40.15 -3.14
N GLY A 568 -6.26 -38.82 -2.89
CA GLY A 568 -6.50 -38.28 -1.55
C GLY A 568 -7.98 -38.39 -1.14
N PRO A 569 -8.32 -38.37 0.16
CA PRO A 569 -9.73 -38.35 0.60
C PRO A 569 -10.51 -37.17 0.02
N ASN A 570 -11.83 -37.34 -0.17
CA ASN A 570 -12.73 -36.38 -0.83
C ASN A 570 -12.34 -35.95 -2.27
N SER A 571 -11.40 -36.64 -2.91
CA SER A 571 -10.87 -36.23 -4.22
C SER A 571 -11.60 -36.91 -5.38
N ARG A 572 -11.51 -36.28 -6.55
CA ARG A 572 -12.09 -36.76 -7.81
C ARG A 572 -11.00 -36.84 -8.88
N LEU A 573 -10.89 -37.99 -9.55
CA LEU A 573 -9.97 -38.24 -10.64
C LEU A 573 -10.76 -38.49 -11.93
N ASN A 574 -10.54 -37.64 -12.93
CA ASN A 574 -11.15 -37.80 -14.26
C ASN A 574 -10.27 -38.73 -15.10
N LEU A 575 -10.83 -39.81 -15.64
CA LEU A 575 -10.09 -40.75 -16.48
C LEU A 575 -10.14 -40.32 -17.97
N PHE A 576 -9.06 -39.73 -18.44
CA PHE A 576 -8.92 -39.28 -19.83
C PHE A 576 -8.49 -40.42 -20.78
N HIS A 577 -8.68 -40.21 -22.09
CA HIS A 577 -8.17 -41.06 -23.19
C HIS A 577 -8.58 -42.56 -23.19
N ILE A 578 -9.71 -42.93 -22.60
CA ILE A 578 -10.26 -44.30 -22.66
C ILE A 578 -10.91 -44.55 -24.05
N PRO A 579 -10.41 -45.50 -24.87
CA PRO A 579 -10.97 -45.83 -26.18
C PRO A 579 -12.41 -46.36 -26.10
N ASN A 580 -13.19 -46.14 -27.16
CA ASN A 580 -14.60 -46.58 -27.24
C ASN A 580 -14.79 -48.10 -27.14
N ASP A 581 -13.77 -48.85 -27.55
CA ASP A 581 -13.73 -50.32 -27.53
C ASP A 581 -13.24 -50.89 -26.18
N ILE A 582 -13.08 -50.07 -25.15
CA ILE A 582 -12.69 -50.49 -23.80
C ILE A 582 -13.76 -50.06 -22.79
N THR A 583 -14.26 -51.04 -22.03
CA THR A 583 -15.10 -50.81 -20.84
C THR A 583 -14.26 -50.86 -19.57
N ILE A 584 -14.68 -50.12 -18.55
CA ILE A 584 -14.01 -50.05 -17.25
C ILE A 584 -14.93 -50.58 -16.16
N GLU A 585 -14.36 -51.34 -15.22
CA GLU A 585 -15.05 -51.98 -14.10
C GLU A 585 -14.21 -51.79 -12.84
N LEU A 586 -14.81 -51.19 -11.80
CA LEU A 586 -14.15 -50.99 -10.50
C LEU A 586 -14.49 -52.16 -9.56
N LEU A 587 -13.51 -53.01 -9.28
CA LEU A 587 -13.61 -54.06 -8.27
C LEU A 587 -13.05 -53.51 -6.94
N SER A 588 -13.89 -52.79 -6.19
CA SER A 588 -13.49 -52.22 -4.90
C SER A 588 -13.58 -53.23 -3.75
N SER A 589 -12.56 -53.27 -2.89
CA SER A 589 -12.65 -53.98 -1.59
C SER A 589 -13.28 -53.08 -0.51
N SER A 590 -13.28 -51.77 -0.73
CA SER A 590 -13.80 -50.76 0.18
C SER A 590 -15.11 -50.11 -0.33
N LYS A 591 -15.93 -49.59 0.59
CA LYS A 591 -17.10 -48.77 0.22
C LYS A 591 -16.77 -47.30 -0.05
N ASN A 592 -15.48 -46.93 0.00
CA ASN A 592 -14.99 -45.54 0.03
C ASN A 592 -14.57 -45.01 -1.35
N ILE A 593 -14.54 -45.88 -2.37
CA ILE A 593 -14.06 -45.60 -3.73
C ILE A 593 -15.19 -45.96 -4.69
N HIS A 594 -15.59 -44.99 -5.51
CA HIS A 594 -16.69 -45.11 -6.44
C HIS A 594 -16.24 -44.74 -7.86
N LEU A 595 -16.87 -45.34 -8.87
CA LEU A 595 -16.66 -45.01 -10.28
C LEU A 595 -18.00 -44.64 -10.90
N ASP A 596 -18.16 -43.40 -11.35
CA ASP A 596 -19.22 -43.05 -12.29
C ASP A 596 -18.77 -43.42 -13.70
N ILE A 597 -19.40 -44.48 -14.24
CA ILE A 597 -19.13 -45.04 -15.57
C ILE A 597 -19.56 -44.06 -16.68
N ASN A 598 -20.56 -43.19 -16.43
CA ASN A 598 -21.07 -42.26 -17.43
C ASN A 598 -20.13 -41.06 -17.62
N THR A 599 -19.67 -40.46 -16.53
CA THR A 599 -18.71 -39.33 -16.58
C THR A 599 -17.25 -39.77 -16.63
N LYS A 600 -16.95 -41.05 -16.39
CA LYS A 600 -15.60 -41.64 -16.28
C LYS A 600 -14.78 -41.01 -15.14
N ILE A 601 -15.44 -40.71 -14.03
CA ILE A 601 -14.83 -40.10 -12.84
C ILE A 601 -14.76 -41.12 -11.70
N ILE A 602 -13.57 -41.32 -11.14
CA ILE A 602 -13.40 -41.97 -9.84
C ILE A 602 -13.56 -40.89 -8.77
N TYR A 603 -14.34 -41.16 -7.73
CA TYR A 603 -14.45 -40.28 -6.58
C TYR A 603 -14.34 -41.05 -5.26
N THR A 604 -13.93 -40.34 -4.22
CA THR A 604 -13.60 -40.90 -2.91
C THR A 604 -14.32 -40.15 -1.80
N ASP A 605 -14.67 -40.88 -0.74
CA ASP A 605 -15.37 -40.32 0.43
C ASP A 605 -14.39 -39.70 1.45
N GLN A 606 -14.89 -39.32 2.64
CA GLN A 606 -14.09 -38.73 3.72
C GLN A 606 -13.12 -39.69 4.41
N ASN A 607 -13.20 -41.00 4.14
CA ASN A 607 -12.38 -42.02 4.80
C ASN A 607 -10.94 -42.05 4.23
N PHE A 608 -9.95 -42.08 5.11
CA PHE A 608 -8.53 -41.89 4.77
C PHE A 608 -7.84 -43.11 4.13
N ASP A 609 -8.42 -44.31 4.23
CA ASP A 609 -7.90 -45.55 3.68
C ASP A 609 -8.97 -46.29 2.85
N GLY A 610 -8.51 -46.97 1.80
CA GLY A 610 -9.33 -47.85 0.96
C GLY A 610 -8.57 -48.33 -0.27
N GLU A 611 -8.92 -49.50 -0.79
CA GLU A 611 -8.31 -50.05 -2.01
C GLU A 611 -9.38 -50.54 -3.00
N ALA A 612 -9.05 -50.49 -4.29
CA ALA A 612 -9.86 -51.02 -5.38
C ALA A 612 -8.99 -51.40 -6.59
N VAL A 613 -9.45 -52.36 -7.40
CA VAL A 613 -8.79 -52.68 -8.69
C VAL A 613 -9.66 -52.21 -9.85
N LEU A 614 -9.11 -51.30 -10.66
CA LEU A 614 -9.72 -50.78 -11.87
C LEU A 614 -9.35 -51.69 -13.05
N TYR A 615 -10.29 -52.48 -13.54
CA TYR A 615 -10.12 -53.34 -14.70
C TYR A 615 -10.53 -52.62 -15.99
N MET A 616 -9.64 -52.63 -16.98
CA MET A 616 -9.92 -52.24 -18.36
C MET A 616 -10.11 -53.50 -19.19
N LYS A 617 -11.28 -53.68 -19.82
CA LYS A 617 -11.66 -54.88 -20.57
C LYS A 617 -12.10 -54.52 -21.99
N TYR A 618 -11.70 -55.30 -23.00
CA TYR A 618 -12.15 -55.05 -24.38
C TYR A 618 -13.66 -55.30 -24.54
N ARG A 619 -14.34 -54.33 -25.14
CA ARG A 619 -15.76 -54.35 -25.50
C ARG A 619 -15.96 -55.12 -26.82
N GLY A 620 -15.73 -56.43 -26.79
CA GLY A 620 -15.73 -57.28 -27.98
C GLY A 620 -17.03 -57.23 -28.79
N THR A 621 -17.00 -56.53 -29.93
CA THR A 621 -18.03 -56.62 -30.97
C THR A 621 -17.75 -57.84 -31.86
N LYS A 622 -18.80 -58.53 -32.32
CA LYS A 622 -18.65 -59.80 -33.04
C LYS A 622 -18.16 -59.56 -34.47
N GLN A 623 -17.04 -60.15 -34.87
CA GLN A 623 -17.01 -61.15 -35.97
C GLN A 623 -15.63 -61.79 -36.26
N GLU A 624 -14.87 -62.23 -35.25
CA GLU A 624 -13.90 -63.30 -35.50
C GLU A 624 -13.79 -64.26 -34.30
N LYS A 625 -13.46 -65.54 -34.58
CA LYS A 625 -13.51 -66.60 -33.58
C LYS A 625 -12.19 -66.65 -32.80
N LYS A 626 -12.29 -66.93 -31.49
CA LYS A 626 -11.21 -67.38 -30.60
C LYS A 626 -10.28 -66.31 -29.99
N ILE A 627 -10.74 -65.07 -29.85
CA ILE A 627 -10.28 -64.17 -28.77
C ILE A 627 -11.34 -64.17 -27.66
N LEU A 628 -10.91 -64.26 -26.40
CA LEU A 628 -11.79 -64.34 -25.24
C LEU A 628 -12.54 -63.01 -25.02
N SER A 629 -13.86 -63.06 -24.89
CA SER A 629 -14.74 -61.89 -24.72
C SER A 629 -14.72 -61.29 -23.30
N SER A 630 -13.56 -61.34 -22.65
CA SER A 630 -13.29 -60.84 -21.30
C SER A 630 -11.80 -60.53 -21.07
N SER A 631 -10.99 -60.44 -22.14
CA SER A 631 -9.57 -60.10 -22.05
C SER A 631 -9.35 -58.77 -21.34
N ILE A 632 -8.73 -58.84 -20.15
CA ILE A 632 -8.28 -57.69 -19.38
C ILE A 632 -7.07 -57.08 -20.11
N VAL A 633 -7.21 -55.82 -20.52
CA VAL A 633 -6.19 -55.04 -21.24
C VAL A 633 -5.23 -54.37 -20.25
N GLY A 634 -5.75 -54.00 -19.09
CA GLY A 634 -5.00 -53.41 -17.99
C GLY A 634 -5.75 -53.55 -16.67
N ALA A 635 -5.01 -53.56 -15.57
CA ALA A 635 -5.52 -53.52 -14.22
C ALA A 635 -4.67 -52.54 -13.41
N TYR A 636 -5.32 -51.58 -12.76
CA TYR A 636 -4.67 -50.57 -11.91
C TYR A 636 -5.17 -50.72 -10.47
N LEU A 637 -4.27 -50.70 -9.50
CA LEU A 637 -4.60 -50.63 -8.08
C LEU A 637 -4.83 -49.17 -7.70
N ILE A 638 -6.06 -48.81 -7.36
CA ILE A 638 -6.39 -47.51 -6.76
C ILE A 638 -6.22 -47.65 -5.25
N GLN A 639 -5.40 -46.79 -4.66
CA GLN A 639 -5.27 -46.64 -3.20
C GLN A 639 -5.74 -45.25 -2.78
N VAL A 640 -6.57 -45.19 -1.74
CA VAL A 640 -6.87 -43.96 -1.00
C VAL A 640 -5.88 -43.85 0.15
N LYS A 641 -5.22 -42.70 0.27
CA LYS A 641 -4.25 -42.42 1.34
C LYS A 641 -4.33 -40.97 1.82
N PRO A 642 -3.95 -40.68 3.08
CA PRO A 642 -3.73 -39.31 3.54
C PRO A 642 -2.53 -38.68 2.84
N ILE A 643 -2.60 -37.39 2.55
CA ILE A 643 -1.49 -36.60 2.01
C ILE A 643 -0.57 -36.24 3.18
N HIS A 644 0.70 -36.61 3.07
CA HIS A 644 1.69 -36.50 4.14
C HIS A 644 2.55 -35.24 4.01
N TYR A 645 2.91 -34.86 2.79
CA TYR A 645 3.62 -33.61 2.51
C TYR A 645 3.33 -33.02 1.13
N ILE A 646 3.74 -31.76 0.96
CA ILE A 646 3.73 -31.02 -0.30
C ILE A 646 5.18 -30.77 -0.72
N LEU A 647 5.48 -31.00 -1.99
CA LEU A 647 6.77 -30.73 -2.62
C LEU A 647 6.63 -29.54 -3.58
N LEU A 648 7.57 -28.60 -3.51
CA LEU A 648 7.72 -27.52 -4.48
C LEU A 648 8.89 -27.83 -5.42
N GLN A 649 8.68 -27.64 -6.72
CA GLN A 649 9.70 -27.77 -7.76
C GLN A 649 9.51 -26.63 -8.78
N SER A 650 10.60 -26.09 -9.33
CA SER A 650 10.49 -25.23 -10.51
C SER A 650 10.37 -26.07 -11.79
N TYR A 651 9.62 -25.57 -12.77
CA TYR A 651 9.56 -26.16 -14.11
C TYR A 651 10.69 -25.67 -15.04
N LEU A 652 11.57 -24.79 -14.56
CA LEU A 652 12.75 -24.36 -15.30
C LEU A 652 13.68 -25.55 -15.62
N PRO A 653 14.19 -25.67 -16.85
CA PRO A 653 15.30 -26.58 -17.19
C PRO A 653 16.43 -26.53 -16.16
N GLN A 654 17.11 -27.67 -15.92
CA GLN A 654 18.24 -27.69 -14.97
C GLN A 654 19.36 -26.73 -15.39
N GLU A 655 19.54 -26.56 -16.71
CA GLU A 655 20.42 -25.55 -17.30
C GLU A 655 20.00 -24.13 -16.85
N THR A 656 18.79 -23.67 -17.17
CA THR A 656 18.37 -22.27 -16.89
C THR A 656 18.13 -21.98 -15.41
N SER A 657 17.60 -22.93 -14.65
CA SER A 657 17.49 -22.81 -13.19
C SER A 657 18.84 -22.62 -12.51
N SER A 658 19.92 -23.28 -12.99
CA SER A 658 21.26 -23.15 -12.38
C SER A 658 21.91 -21.77 -12.49
N LEU A 659 21.34 -20.89 -13.33
CA LEU A 659 21.85 -19.56 -13.65
C LEU A 659 21.32 -18.49 -12.67
N PHE A 660 20.20 -18.77 -12.00
CA PHE A 660 19.59 -17.85 -11.03
C PHE A 660 20.29 -17.91 -9.66
N SER A 661 21.26 -17.02 -9.45
CA SER A 661 21.71 -16.64 -8.08
C SER A 661 20.65 -15.83 -7.33
N SER A 662 19.83 -15.11 -8.10
CA SER A 662 18.69 -14.29 -7.67
C SER A 662 17.71 -14.25 -8.84
N ILE A 663 16.41 -14.23 -8.55
CA ILE A 663 15.36 -14.09 -9.55
C ILE A 663 15.30 -12.60 -9.96
N PRO A 664 15.22 -12.27 -11.26
CA PRO A 664 15.01 -10.90 -11.70
C PRO A 664 13.64 -10.39 -11.27
N VAL A 665 13.53 -9.08 -11.07
CA VAL A 665 12.22 -8.41 -10.90
C VAL A 665 11.38 -8.58 -12.17
N ASP A 666 10.07 -8.70 -12.00
CA ASP A 666 9.04 -8.98 -13.03
C ASP A 666 9.16 -10.31 -13.79
N TYR A 667 10.20 -11.13 -13.54
CA TYR A 667 10.30 -12.47 -14.12
C TYR A 667 9.25 -13.41 -13.55
N LYS A 668 8.46 -14.07 -14.42
CA LYS A 668 7.45 -15.04 -14.01
C LYS A 668 8.10 -16.41 -13.84
N LEU A 669 8.44 -16.76 -12.60
CA LEU A 669 8.96 -18.08 -12.25
C LEU A 669 7.83 -19.12 -12.28
N PRO A 670 7.90 -20.16 -13.12
CA PRO A 670 6.97 -21.28 -13.08
C PRO A 670 7.34 -22.26 -11.96
N LEU A 671 6.38 -22.54 -11.08
CA LEU A 671 6.46 -23.57 -10.05
C LEU A 671 5.35 -24.61 -10.22
N THR A 672 5.71 -25.86 -9.96
CA THR A 672 4.77 -26.97 -9.80
C THR A 672 4.69 -27.36 -8.33
N VAL A 673 3.49 -27.79 -7.93
CA VAL A 673 3.20 -28.27 -6.57
C VAL A 673 2.68 -29.69 -6.68
N SER A 674 3.36 -30.64 -6.02
CA SER A 674 2.93 -32.03 -5.95
C SER A 674 2.69 -32.48 -4.51
N TYR A 675 1.72 -33.36 -4.35
CA TYR A 675 1.30 -33.92 -3.06
C TYR A 675 1.83 -35.35 -2.96
N HIS A 676 2.32 -35.74 -1.79
CA HIS A 676 3.01 -37.02 -1.59
C HIS A 676 2.54 -37.74 -0.31
N ASP A 677 2.63 -39.07 -0.32
CA ASP A 677 2.37 -39.91 0.86
C ASP A 677 3.63 -40.10 1.73
N GLU A 678 3.49 -40.88 2.80
CA GLU A 678 4.58 -41.19 3.75
C GLU A 678 5.81 -41.85 3.09
N LEU A 679 5.65 -42.52 1.95
CA LEU A 679 6.71 -43.20 1.20
C LEU A 679 7.30 -42.33 0.07
N GLY A 680 6.77 -41.13 -0.11
CA GLY A 680 7.15 -40.18 -1.16
C GLY A 680 6.51 -40.42 -2.53
N ARG A 681 5.49 -41.29 -2.62
CA ARG A 681 4.72 -41.53 -3.86
C ARG A 681 3.81 -40.33 -4.13
N ARG A 682 3.75 -39.87 -5.38
CA ARG A 682 2.94 -38.71 -5.79
C ARG A 682 1.46 -39.11 -5.94
N PHE A 683 0.56 -38.23 -5.51
CA PHE A 683 -0.88 -38.35 -5.75
C PHE A 683 -1.29 -37.88 -7.16
N ASP A 684 -2.23 -38.60 -7.76
CA ASP A 684 -2.84 -38.28 -9.06
C ASP A 684 -4.01 -37.30 -8.93
N ALA A 685 -4.77 -37.37 -7.83
CA ALA A 685 -5.88 -36.47 -7.55
C ALA A 685 -5.98 -36.13 -6.06
N THR A 686 -6.25 -34.85 -5.77
CA THR A 686 -6.29 -34.26 -4.42
C THR A 686 -7.40 -33.22 -4.29
N SER A 687 -7.95 -33.08 -3.08
CA SER A 687 -9.03 -32.15 -2.73
C SER A 687 -8.55 -30.87 -2.01
N ILE A 688 -7.25 -30.73 -1.76
CA ILE A 688 -6.66 -29.62 -0.99
C ILE A 688 -6.75 -28.30 -1.75
N SER A 689 -7.22 -27.25 -1.06
CA SER A 689 -7.11 -25.86 -1.51
C SER A 689 -5.88 -25.20 -0.87
N LEU A 690 -4.83 -25.02 -1.66
CA LEU A 690 -3.61 -24.34 -1.23
C LEU A 690 -3.85 -22.82 -1.10
N ARG A 691 -3.14 -22.20 -0.16
CA ARG A 691 -3.05 -20.75 0.02
C ARG A 691 -1.60 -20.31 -0.07
N THR A 692 -1.33 -19.27 -0.84
CA THR A 692 0.00 -18.63 -0.93
C THR A 692 0.00 -17.36 -0.10
N PHE A 693 1.02 -17.17 0.74
CA PHE A 693 1.23 -15.91 1.46
C PHE A 693 2.73 -15.63 1.67
N SER A 694 3.04 -14.39 2.03
CA SER A 694 4.40 -13.93 2.29
C SER A 694 4.42 -12.90 3.41
N TYR A 695 5.50 -12.87 4.21
CA TYR A 695 5.72 -11.86 5.24
C TYR A 695 6.07 -10.47 4.67
N ARG A 696 6.29 -10.36 3.36
CA ARG A 696 6.39 -9.11 2.59
C ARG A 696 5.56 -9.23 1.32
N GLY A 697 4.24 -9.12 1.47
CA GLY A 697 3.29 -9.19 0.35
C GLY A 697 3.51 -8.11 -0.72
N ASP A 698 4.08 -6.97 -0.33
CA ASP A 698 4.46 -5.90 -1.26
C ASP A 698 5.68 -6.21 -2.16
N MET A 699 6.36 -7.35 -1.96
CA MET A 699 7.54 -7.77 -2.73
C MET A 699 7.30 -8.95 -3.69
N ILE A 700 6.22 -9.73 -3.52
CA ILE A 700 5.94 -10.91 -4.35
C ILE A 700 4.44 -10.95 -4.71
N SER A 701 4.15 -11.05 -6.00
CA SER A 701 2.84 -11.51 -6.49
C SER A 701 2.86 -13.01 -6.78
N THR A 702 1.72 -13.68 -6.60
CA THR A 702 1.52 -15.08 -6.99
C THR A 702 0.25 -15.23 -7.82
N ASN A 703 0.39 -15.63 -9.08
CA ASN A 703 -0.74 -16.06 -9.90
C ASN A 703 -0.86 -17.60 -9.83
N SER A 704 -2.05 -18.13 -10.06
CA SER A 704 -2.31 -19.57 -10.12
C SER A 704 -3.20 -19.87 -11.31
N ASN A 705 -2.68 -20.66 -12.27
CA ASN A 705 -3.44 -21.07 -13.46
C ASN A 705 -4.21 -22.38 -13.22
N ASN A 706 -3.81 -23.17 -12.22
CA ASN A 706 -4.44 -24.41 -11.76
C ASN A 706 -3.93 -24.74 -10.34
N THR A 707 -4.62 -25.63 -9.62
CA THR A 707 -4.27 -26.07 -8.24
C THR A 707 -2.91 -26.75 -8.05
N GLN A 708 -2.14 -26.94 -9.14
CA GLN A 708 -0.80 -27.54 -9.15
C GLN A 708 0.26 -26.64 -9.81
N ILE A 709 -0.10 -25.49 -10.37
CA ILE A 709 0.83 -24.61 -11.12
C ILE A 709 0.66 -23.16 -10.68
N TYR A 710 1.76 -22.58 -10.21
CA TYR A 710 1.85 -21.21 -9.71
C TYR A 710 2.91 -20.44 -10.49
N GLU A 711 2.63 -19.17 -10.78
CA GLU A 711 3.61 -18.20 -11.27
C GLU A 711 3.97 -17.25 -10.13
N ILE A 712 5.24 -17.24 -9.72
CA ILE A 712 5.76 -16.24 -8.79
C ILE A 712 6.35 -15.08 -9.59
N ILE A 713 5.99 -13.85 -9.22
CA ILE A 713 6.53 -12.63 -9.82
C ILE A 713 7.11 -11.76 -8.70
N PRO A 714 8.45 -11.62 -8.60
CA PRO A 714 9.07 -10.69 -7.67
C PRO A 714 8.88 -9.25 -8.15
N LEU A 715 8.32 -8.38 -7.30
CA LEU A 715 7.95 -7.01 -7.66
C LEU A 715 9.00 -5.96 -7.26
N LYS A 716 9.94 -6.34 -6.38
CA LYS A 716 10.93 -5.44 -5.77
C LYS A 716 12.21 -6.19 -5.40
N ASN A 717 13.31 -5.46 -5.23
CA ASN A 717 14.56 -5.99 -4.69
C ASN A 717 14.43 -6.39 -3.22
N GLY A 718 14.94 -7.56 -2.86
CA GLY A 718 14.97 -8.02 -1.47
C GLY A 718 15.16 -9.52 -1.28
N SER A 719 15.44 -9.93 -0.04
CA SER A 719 15.20 -11.30 0.42
C SER A 719 13.75 -11.40 0.88
N ASN A 720 13.03 -12.46 0.50
CA ASN A 720 11.68 -12.74 0.97
C ASN A 720 11.42 -14.25 0.99
N ILE A 721 10.33 -14.67 1.62
CA ILE A 721 9.87 -16.07 1.65
C ILE A 721 8.41 -16.11 1.21
N LEU A 722 8.10 -17.01 0.28
CA LEU A 722 6.73 -17.47 0.05
C LEU A 722 6.47 -18.72 0.90
N VAL A 723 5.28 -18.76 1.51
CA VAL A 723 4.73 -19.94 2.17
C VAL A 723 3.56 -20.44 1.33
N VAL A 724 3.56 -21.74 1.03
CA VAL A 724 2.44 -22.46 0.41
C VAL A 724 1.83 -23.36 1.50
N ASP A 725 0.61 -23.03 1.92
CA ASP A 725 -0.07 -23.66 3.08
C ASP A 725 -1.33 -24.42 2.61
N GLY A 726 -1.39 -25.72 2.90
CA GLY A 726 -2.54 -26.60 2.66
C GLY A 726 -3.64 -26.53 3.73
N GLY A 727 -3.52 -25.61 4.70
CA GLY A 727 -4.48 -25.40 5.80
C GLY A 727 -4.09 -26.10 7.11
N VAL A 728 -2.96 -26.81 7.16
CA VAL A 728 -2.46 -27.53 8.33
C VAL A 728 -0.93 -27.47 8.35
N GLU A 729 -0.31 -27.36 9.54
CA GLU A 729 1.10 -26.94 9.65
C GLU A 729 2.12 -27.89 9.00
N TYR A 730 1.85 -29.20 8.96
CA TYR A 730 2.70 -30.19 8.29
C TYR A 730 2.52 -30.19 6.76
N LEU A 731 1.48 -29.53 6.25
CA LEU A 731 1.24 -29.27 4.82
C LEU A 731 1.64 -27.84 4.46
N ARG A 732 2.80 -27.41 4.96
CA ARG A 732 3.46 -26.17 4.56
C ARG A 732 4.73 -26.46 3.78
N ALA A 733 4.89 -25.79 2.65
CA ALA A 733 6.13 -25.74 1.91
C ALA A 733 6.64 -24.30 1.82
N TYR A 734 7.95 -24.13 1.96
CA TYR A 734 8.61 -22.83 2.05
C TYR A 734 9.48 -22.59 0.82
N LEU A 735 9.47 -21.36 0.32
CA LEU A 735 10.33 -20.95 -0.79
C LEU A 735 11.05 -19.63 -0.47
N PRO A 736 12.33 -19.70 -0.08
CA PRO A 736 13.28 -18.60 -0.20
C PRO A 736 13.30 -17.99 -1.61
N VAL A 737 12.99 -16.70 -1.70
CA VAL A 737 13.07 -15.89 -2.93
C VAL A 737 14.04 -14.74 -2.70
N GLN A 738 15.11 -14.71 -3.50
CA GLN A 738 16.01 -13.57 -3.56
C GLN A 738 15.76 -12.81 -4.87
N ALA A 739 15.28 -11.58 -4.79
CA ALA A 739 14.96 -10.74 -5.94
C ALA A 739 16.03 -9.67 -6.18
N ASN A 740 16.39 -9.42 -7.45
CA ASN A 740 17.31 -8.35 -7.84
C ASN A 740 17.06 -7.87 -9.29
N SER A 741 16.73 -6.58 -9.46
CA SER A 741 16.59 -5.87 -10.73
C SER A 741 17.94 -5.50 -11.37
N GLY A 742 19.00 -5.38 -10.55
CA GLY A 742 20.39 -5.24 -10.99
C GLY A 742 20.99 -6.52 -11.58
N PHE A 743 20.18 -7.54 -11.87
CA PHE A 743 20.59 -8.81 -12.48
C PHE A 743 21.22 -8.65 -13.89
N LEU A 744 20.99 -7.50 -14.54
CA LEU A 744 21.50 -7.16 -15.87
C LEU A 744 22.61 -6.08 -15.84
N LEU A 745 23.16 -5.74 -14.67
CA LEU A 745 24.16 -4.67 -14.51
C LEU A 745 25.48 -5.22 -13.93
N PRO A 746 26.63 -4.54 -14.18
CA PRO A 746 27.92 -5.00 -13.65
C PRO A 746 27.93 -5.11 -12.12
N LYS A 747 28.49 -6.20 -11.58
CA LYS A 747 28.51 -6.50 -10.13
C LYS A 747 29.37 -5.51 -9.31
N SER A 748 30.24 -4.74 -9.97
CA SER A 748 30.99 -3.64 -9.37
C SER A 748 30.15 -2.39 -9.08
N SER A 749 28.92 -2.32 -9.62
CA SER A 749 28.11 -1.10 -9.60
C SER A 749 27.26 -0.97 -8.33
N ILE A 750 27.58 0.04 -7.51
CA ILE A 750 27.07 0.16 -6.12
C ILE A 750 25.60 0.66 -6.06
N SER A 751 25.08 1.25 -7.14
CA SER A 751 23.64 1.48 -7.32
C SER A 751 23.32 1.80 -8.80
N PRO A 752 22.24 1.24 -9.40
CA PRO A 752 21.71 1.66 -10.71
C PRO A 752 21.42 3.16 -10.79
N LEU A 753 20.70 3.70 -9.81
CA LEU A 753 20.31 5.12 -9.73
C LEU A 753 21.48 6.10 -9.50
N LYS A 754 22.73 5.63 -9.56
CA LYS A 754 23.96 6.45 -9.53
C LYS A 754 24.91 6.16 -10.70
N GLN A 755 24.51 5.31 -11.65
CA GLN A 755 25.29 5.06 -12.86
C GLN A 755 25.02 6.14 -13.91
N ILE A 756 26.06 6.91 -14.19
CA ILE A 756 26.16 7.83 -15.32
C ILE A 756 27.23 7.26 -16.24
N TYR A 757 26.84 6.96 -17.48
CA TYR A 757 27.74 6.56 -18.56
C TYR A 757 27.84 7.68 -19.60
N TYR A 758 28.96 7.78 -20.30
CA TYR A 758 29.12 8.77 -21.37
C TYR A 758 28.83 8.20 -22.76
N ILE A 759 28.39 9.04 -23.70
CA ILE A 759 28.27 8.65 -25.11
C ILE A 759 29.65 8.18 -25.62
N GLY A 760 29.70 6.95 -26.13
CA GLY A 760 30.91 6.25 -26.52
C GLY A 760 31.36 5.17 -25.53
N ASP A 761 30.92 5.21 -24.26
CA ASP A 761 31.28 4.19 -23.26
C ASP A 761 30.78 2.80 -23.68
N ILE A 762 31.58 1.79 -23.33
CA ILE A 762 31.28 0.37 -23.49
C ILE A 762 31.00 -0.22 -22.12
N VAL A 763 29.80 -0.80 -21.96
CA VAL A 763 29.36 -1.45 -20.73
C VAL A 763 29.15 -2.93 -21.02
N CYS A 764 29.90 -3.79 -20.32
CA CYS A 764 29.72 -5.23 -20.39
C CYS A 764 28.73 -5.65 -19.31
N PHE A 765 27.48 -5.82 -19.73
CA PHE A 765 26.38 -6.21 -18.86
C PHE A 765 26.55 -7.65 -18.41
N GLU A 766 26.63 -7.86 -17.11
CA GLU A 766 26.74 -9.19 -16.55
C GLU A 766 25.37 -9.87 -16.56
N SER A 767 25.36 -11.15 -16.94
CA SER A 767 24.34 -12.09 -16.47
C SER A 767 25.07 -13.33 -15.95
N ASN A 768 24.43 -14.09 -15.06
CA ASN A 768 24.96 -15.37 -14.58
C ASN A 768 24.57 -16.53 -15.51
N LEU A 769 24.21 -16.22 -16.78
CA LEU A 769 23.92 -17.21 -17.82
C LEU A 769 25.24 -17.73 -18.40
N ASN A 770 25.37 -19.04 -18.59
CA ASN A 770 26.47 -19.59 -19.39
C ASN A 770 26.21 -19.29 -20.88
N ASN A 771 27.26 -18.90 -21.61
CA ASN A 771 27.20 -18.57 -23.03
C ASN A 771 27.21 -19.83 -23.92
N ASP A 772 26.21 -20.70 -23.75
CA ASP A 772 26.00 -21.86 -24.62
C ASP A 772 25.58 -21.44 -26.03
N GLU A 773 26.31 -21.94 -27.04
CA GLU A 773 26.23 -21.52 -28.45
C GLU A 773 24.83 -21.65 -29.08
N LYS A 774 23.96 -22.47 -28.49
CA LYS A 774 22.58 -22.69 -28.93
C LYS A 774 21.64 -21.51 -28.67
N THR A 775 22.06 -20.52 -27.88
CA THR A 775 21.26 -19.34 -27.51
C THR A 775 21.81 -18.05 -28.11
N GLN A 776 21.68 -17.92 -29.42
CA GLN A 776 21.84 -16.64 -30.12
C GLN A 776 20.64 -15.71 -29.80
N ASP A 777 20.85 -14.40 -29.92
CA ASP A 777 19.84 -13.34 -29.71
C ASP A 777 19.16 -13.35 -28.33
N ARG A 778 19.98 -13.20 -27.27
CA ARG A 778 19.52 -13.08 -25.88
C ARG A 778 19.34 -11.63 -25.44
N TRP A 779 20.29 -10.75 -25.81
CA TRP A 779 20.30 -9.35 -25.39
C TRP A 779 19.77 -8.43 -26.49
N SER A 780 19.01 -7.39 -26.09
CA SER A 780 18.61 -6.28 -26.95
C SER A 780 18.43 -5.01 -26.11
N SER A 781 18.29 -3.83 -26.72
CA SER A 781 18.17 -2.54 -26.02
C SER A 781 17.06 -1.66 -26.57
N ASP A 782 16.77 -0.58 -25.84
CA ASP A 782 16.09 0.59 -26.39
C ASP A 782 16.88 1.23 -27.54
N ASP A 783 16.22 2.10 -28.31
CA ASP A 783 16.86 3.01 -29.26
C ASP A 783 17.92 3.89 -28.55
N GLY A 784 19.16 3.87 -29.07
CA GLY A 784 20.28 4.70 -28.56
C GLY A 784 21.41 3.95 -27.86
N MET A 785 21.40 2.61 -27.91
CA MET A 785 22.54 1.75 -27.57
C MET A 785 22.71 0.67 -28.66
N TYR A 786 23.95 0.28 -28.98
CA TYR A 786 24.23 -0.95 -29.74
C TYR A 786 24.58 -2.06 -28.77
N VAL A 787 24.06 -3.28 -28.94
CA VAL A 787 24.34 -4.41 -28.04
C VAL A 787 24.75 -5.66 -28.82
N ASP A 788 25.80 -6.33 -28.34
CA ASP A 788 26.16 -7.70 -28.74
C ASP A 788 25.12 -8.68 -28.16
N SER A 789 24.30 -9.26 -29.04
CA SER A 789 23.17 -10.12 -28.66
C SER A 789 23.58 -11.44 -27.99
N LYS A 790 24.87 -11.81 -28.06
CA LYS A 790 25.48 -13.00 -27.46
C LYS A 790 26.19 -12.69 -26.13
N TYR A 791 27.09 -11.70 -26.10
CA TYR A 791 27.93 -11.40 -24.94
C TYR A 791 27.40 -10.30 -24.00
N GLY A 792 26.36 -9.55 -24.39
CA GLY A 792 25.80 -8.49 -23.53
C GLY A 792 26.71 -7.26 -23.43
N ILE A 793 27.50 -7.00 -24.48
CA ILE A 793 28.38 -5.83 -24.56
C ILE A 793 27.60 -4.70 -25.23
N GLY A 794 27.27 -3.66 -24.47
CA GLY A 794 26.58 -2.47 -24.96
C GLY A 794 27.53 -1.30 -25.22
N GLN A 795 27.30 -0.52 -26.27
CA GLN A 795 27.91 0.79 -26.47
C GLN A 795 26.86 1.90 -26.47
N MET A 796 27.09 2.92 -25.64
CA MET A 796 26.21 4.08 -25.49
C MET A 796 26.31 5.04 -26.68
N ILE A 797 25.20 5.36 -27.35
CA ILE A 797 25.16 6.21 -28.55
C ILE A 797 24.48 7.55 -28.30
N ILE A 798 23.37 7.58 -27.55
CA ILE A 798 22.50 8.76 -27.38
C ILE A 798 22.26 8.98 -25.88
N ASP A 799 22.22 10.23 -25.43
CA ASP A 799 22.00 10.66 -24.05
C ASP A 799 20.55 10.51 -23.53
N GLY A 800 20.41 10.46 -22.21
CA GLY A 800 19.16 10.28 -21.49
C GLY A 800 19.03 8.91 -20.81
N GLU A 801 17.83 8.64 -20.30
CA GLU A 801 17.47 7.41 -19.58
C GLU A 801 17.37 6.22 -20.53
N ARG A 802 17.94 5.07 -20.16
CA ARG A 802 18.00 3.85 -20.98
C ARG A 802 17.70 2.60 -20.18
N HIS A 803 17.15 1.59 -20.86
CA HIS A 803 17.02 0.23 -20.39
C HIS A 803 17.72 -0.76 -21.34
N LEU A 804 17.97 -1.95 -20.81
CA LEU A 804 18.46 -3.13 -21.50
C LEU A 804 17.45 -4.27 -21.32
N HIS A 805 17.30 -5.10 -22.34
CA HIS A 805 16.43 -6.27 -22.32
C HIS A 805 17.23 -7.57 -22.44
N LEU A 806 16.85 -8.57 -21.65
CA LEU A 806 17.37 -9.93 -21.71
C LEU A 806 16.24 -10.94 -21.87
N LYS A 807 16.37 -11.85 -22.84
CA LYS A 807 15.41 -12.93 -23.09
C LYS A 807 15.82 -14.22 -22.36
N ILE A 808 14.92 -14.74 -21.52
CA ILE A 808 15.07 -16.03 -20.82
C ILE A 808 13.77 -16.84 -20.97
N ASP A 809 13.87 -18.05 -21.51
CA ASP A 809 12.77 -19.02 -21.65
C ASP A 809 11.49 -18.40 -22.27
N GLY A 810 11.69 -17.55 -23.28
CA GLY A 810 10.64 -16.84 -24.02
C GLY A 810 10.16 -15.54 -23.38
N GLN A 811 10.47 -15.27 -22.12
CA GLN A 811 10.15 -14.03 -21.42
C GLN A 811 11.24 -12.97 -21.66
N THR A 812 10.84 -11.71 -21.81
CA THR A 812 11.75 -10.56 -21.86
C THR A 812 11.79 -9.89 -20.50
N ILE A 813 12.99 -9.72 -19.94
CA ILE A 813 13.28 -9.07 -18.67
C ILE A 813 13.94 -7.72 -18.97
N THR A 814 13.55 -6.67 -18.28
CA THR A 814 14.08 -5.31 -18.49
C THR A 814 14.95 -4.88 -17.30
N SER A 815 16.06 -4.19 -17.56
CA SER A 815 16.95 -3.69 -16.51
C SER A 815 16.32 -2.53 -15.73
N GLU A 816 16.90 -2.20 -14.58
CA GLU A 816 16.73 -0.84 -14.07
C GLU A 816 17.22 0.21 -15.07
N ARG A 817 16.66 1.40 -14.91
CA ARG A 817 16.90 2.59 -15.70
C ARG A 817 18.25 3.19 -15.28
N PHE A 818 19.16 3.34 -16.24
CA PHE A 818 20.45 4.01 -16.07
C PHE A 818 20.53 5.24 -16.99
N ASN A 819 21.45 6.17 -16.72
CA ASN A 819 21.50 7.44 -17.44
C ASN A 819 22.76 7.57 -18.30
N VAL A 820 22.60 7.96 -19.56
CA VAL A 820 23.68 8.30 -20.48
C VAL A 820 23.79 9.83 -20.58
N GLN A 821 25.01 10.37 -20.62
CA GLN A 821 25.27 11.80 -20.77
C GLN A 821 26.27 12.09 -21.89
N ILE A 822 26.22 13.30 -22.45
CA ILE A 822 27.30 13.82 -23.30
C ILE A 822 28.52 14.09 -22.40
N PRO A 823 29.74 13.64 -22.77
CA PRO A 823 30.94 13.86 -21.95
C PRO A 823 31.39 15.33 -21.96
N ASN A 824 31.52 15.93 -20.78
CA ASN A 824 31.89 17.35 -20.64
C ASN A 824 33.35 17.68 -21.05
N GLU A 825 34.24 16.70 -21.01
CA GLU A 825 35.66 16.81 -21.37
C GLU A 825 36.12 15.48 -21.99
N ILE A 826 37.18 15.50 -22.81
CA ILE A 826 37.78 14.31 -23.41
C ILE A 826 39.29 14.35 -23.19
N LYS A 827 39.86 13.25 -22.69
CA LYS A 827 41.27 13.15 -22.33
C LYS A 827 42.02 12.21 -23.26
N LEU A 828 42.93 12.78 -24.04
CA LEU A 828 43.86 12.06 -24.91
C LEU A 828 45.14 11.77 -24.13
N LEU A 829 45.40 10.48 -23.87
CA LEU A 829 46.56 10.01 -23.10
C LEU A 829 47.78 9.75 -23.98
N LYS A 830 48.96 9.69 -23.35
CA LYS A 830 50.19 9.23 -24.01
C LYS A 830 50.02 7.79 -24.47
N GLY A 831 50.38 7.55 -25.74
CA GLY A 831 50.31 6.25 -26.37
C GLY A 831 51.53 5.36 -26.11
N THR A 832 51.59 4.24 -26.82
CA THR A 832 52.64 3.22 -26.65
C THR A 832 54.04 3.64 -27.11
N ASN A 833 54.18 4.76 -27.83
CA ASN A 833 55.45 5.30 -28.32
C ASN A 833 55.57 6.80 -27.99
N ASP A 834 56.72 7.22 -27.43
CA ASP A 834 57.05 8.63 -27.15
C ASP A 834 57.35 9.45 -28.43
N PHE A 835 57.45 8.82 -29.61
CA PHE A 835 57.74 9.48 -30.89
C PHE A 835 57.18 8.69 -32.08
N LEU A 836 57.07 9.33 -33.25
CA LEU A 836 56.60 8.74 -34.50
C LEU A 836 57.65 8.86 -35.61
N TYR A 837 57.68 7.89 -36.53
CA TYR A 837 58.58 7.85 -37.69
C TYR A 837 57.91 7.16 -38.89
N ASP A 838 58.48 7.33 -40.08
CA ASP A 838 57.87 7.02 -41.39
C ASP A 838 58.53 5.86 -42.17
N GLY A 839 59.33 5.03 -41.50
CA GLY A 839 60.16 4.00 -42.14
C GLY A 839 59.56 2.60 -42.23
N GLU A 840 58.99 2.09 -41.13
CA GLU A 840 58.37 0.77 -41.12
C GLU A 840 56.86 0.90 -41.36
N GLU A 841 56.43 0.64 -42.59
CA GLU A 841 55.02 0.61 -42.99
C GLU A 841 54.23 -0.46 -42.19
N GLY A 842 52.96 -0.19 -41.92
CA GLY A 842 52.03 -1.15 -41.32
C GLY A 842 52.12 -1.35 -39.80
N LYS A 843 53.18 -0.89 -39.09
CA LYS A 843 53.18 -0.89 -37.61
C LYS A 843 52.31 0.26 -37.07
N PRO A 844 51.24 -0.03 -36.29
CA PRO A 844 50.42 1.01 -35.65
C PRO A 844 51.13 1.64 -34.44
N SER A 845 50.59 2.75 -33.97
CA SER A 845 50.89 3.35 -32.67
C SER A 845 49.60 3.91 -32.08
N SER A 846 49.17 3.38 -30.94
CA SER A 846 47.85 3.65 -30.35
C SER A 846 47.96 4.60 -29.15
N TYR A 847 47.07 5.60 -29.10
CA TYR A 847 46.99 6.64 -28.08
C TYR A 847 45.61 6.59 -27.40
N PRO A 848 45.48 6.21 -26.12
CA PRO A 848 44.18 6.04 -25.47
C PRO A 848 43.38 7.34 -25.37
N VAL A 849 42.05 7.22 -25.44
CA VAL A 849 41.08 8.31 -25.34
C VAL A 849 40.10 7.99 -24.21
N ILE A 850 39.87 8.93 -23.29
CA ILE A 850 38.95 8.81 -22.17
C ILE A 850 37.84 9.88 -22.24
N PHE A 851 36.60 9.51 -21.93
CA PHE A 851 35.44 10.41 -21.89
C PHE A 851 35.14 10.82 -20.45
N GLY A 852 35.14 12.13 -20.14
CA GLY A 852 34.87 12.68 -18.81
C GLY A 852 36.11 13.19 -18.04
N THR A 853 35.86 13.83 -16.90
CA THR A 853 36.91 14.42 -16.05
C THR A 853 37.51 13.43 -15.05
N ASP A 854 36.66 12.63 -14.42
CA ASP A 854 36.98 11.81 -13.24
C ASP A 854 37.05 10.31 -13.58
N SER A 855 36.78 9.96 -14.83
CA SER A 855 36.84 8.62 -15.40
C SER A 855 38.28 8.17 -15.65
N THR A 856 38.54 6.87 -15.41
CA THR A 856 39.84 6.22 -15.67
C THR A 856 39.79 5.25 -16.86
N THR A 857 38.60 4.85 -17.30
CA THR A 857 38.33 3.97 -18.43
C THR A 857 36.98 4.33 -19.06
N ASN A 858 36.82 4.05 -20.36
CA ASN A 858 35.52 4.07 -21.06
C ASN A 858 34.91 2.66 -21.16
N LEU A 859 35.46 1.73 -20.36
CA LEU A 859 35.12 0.32 -20.32
C LEU A 859 34.65 0.01 -18.90
N HIS A 860 33.40 -0.47 -18.79
CA HIS A 860 32.71 -0.67 -17.52
C HIS A 860 32.23 -2.11 -17.38
N GLY A 861 32.46 -2.70 -16.20
CA GLY A 861 32.16 -4.11 -15.93
C GLY A 861 33.29 -5.06 -16.33
N LEU A 862 33.01 -6.36 -16.25
CA LEU A 862 34.00 -7.44 -16.43
C LEU A 862 33.97 -7.99 -17.86
N CYS A 863 34.43 -7.18 -18.81
CA CYS A 863 34.51 -7.55 -20.22
C CYS A 863 35.52 -8.69 -20.47
N SER A 864 35.11 -9.74 -21.18
CA SER A 864 36.05 -10.72 -21.76
C SER A 864 36.62 -10.20 -23.08
N ARG A 865 37.88 -10.55 -23.37
CA ARG A 865 38.50 -10.17 -24.65
C ARG A 865 37.79 -10.81 -25.84
N GLU A 866 37.43 -12.09 -25.73
CA GLU A 866 36.66 -12.83 -26.75
C GLU A 866 35.31 -12.16 -27.06
N GLY A 867 34.65 -11.60 -26.04
CA GLY A 867 33.40 -10.85 -26.21
C GLY A 867 33.64 -9.53 -26.94
N LEU A 868 34.65 -8.75 -26.55
CA LEU A 868 34.99 -7.49 -27.22
C LEU A 868 35.45 -7.72 -28.67
N GLU A 869 36.19 -8.80 -28.94
CA GLU A 869 36.53 -9.26 -30.29
C GLU A 869 35.27 -9.62 -31.10
N HIS A 870 34.28 -10.28 -30.49
CA HIS A 870 33.00 -10.55 -31.16
C HIS A 870 32.21 -9.28 -31.46
N ALA A 871 31.99 -8.43 -30.45
CA ALA A 871 31.29 -7.15 -30.57
C ALA A 871 31.94 -6.22 -31.62
N GLN A 872 33.27 -6.23 -31.74
CA GLN A 872 33.99 -5.51 -32.79
C GLN A 872 33.81 -6.18 -34.17
N SER A 873 33.78 -7.52 -34.25
CA SER A 873 33.61 -8.25 -35.51
C SER A 873 32.21 -8.13 -36.12
N ILE A 874 31.15 -8.00 -35.30
CA ILE A 874 29.76 -7.85 -35.75
C ILE A 874 29.34 -6.38 -35.93
N GLY A 875 30.20 -5.42 -35.56
CA GLY A 875 29.93 -3.99 -35.70
C GLY A 875 29.09 -3.37 -34.57
N THR A 876 29.09 -3.95 -33.36
CA THR A 876 28.52 -3.31 -32.17
C THR A 876 29.35 -2.11 -31.71
N LEU A 877 30.67 -2.16 -31.89
CA LEU A 877 31.61 -1.13 -31.43
C LEU A 877 31.95 -0.14 -32.56
N HIS A 878 31.56 1.12 -32.39
CA HIS A 878 31.78 2.23 -33.34
C HIS A 878 32.40 3.45 -32.66
N PRO A 879 33.53 4.00 -33.13
CA PRO A 879 34.13 5.19 -32.52
C PRO A 879 33.21 6.41 -32.65
N THR A 880 32.93 7.08 -31.53
CA THR A 880 32.11 8.31 -31.47
C THR A 880 32.91 9.59 -31.74
N PHE A 881 34.15 9.44 -32.22
CA PHE A 881 35.13 10.52 -32.36
C PHE A 881 36.05 10.32 -33.57
N GLU A 882 36.60 11.42 -34.08
CA GLU A 882 37.63 11.46 -35.12
C GLU A 882 38.99 11.84 -34.52
N CYS A 883 40.05 11.29 -35.13
CA CYS A 883 41.44 11.46 -34.71
C CYS A 883 42.19 12.33 -35.71
N HIS A 884 42.49 13.58 -35.32
CA HIS A 884 43.16 14.55 -36.16
C HIS A 884 44.65 14.61 -35.80
N LEU A 885 45.50 14.47 -36.81
CA LEU A 885 46.95 14.52 -36.69
C LEU A 885 47.49 15.52 -37.70
N GLU A 886 48.09 16.60 -37.21
CA GLU A 886 48.66 17.67 -38.02
C GLU A 886 50.13 17.95 -37.66
N PHE A 887 50.83 18.74 -38.47
CA PHE A 887 52.19 19.19 -38.17
C PHE A 887 52.15 20.57 -37.50
N LEU A 888 52.83 20.72 -36.37
CA LEU A 888 52.74 21.92 -35.52
C LEU A 888 53.27 23.18 -36.22
N LYS A 889 54.18 23.06 -37.21
CA LYS A 889 54.66 24.17 -38.05
C LYS A 889 54.06 24.12 -39.47
N SER A 890 52.77 23.81 -39.60
CA SER A 890 52.05 23.76 -40.88
C SER A 890 52.14 25.07 -41.68
N LYS A 891 53.04 25.11 -42.67
CA LYS A 891 53.08 26.13 -43.72
C LYS A 891 52.47 25.59 -45.01
N SER A 892 51.96 26.46 -45.88
CA SER A 892 51.24 26.10 -47.12
C SER A 892 51.97 25.15 -48.07
N ASN A 893 53.31 25.09 -48.00
CA ASN A 893 54.17 24.30 -48.88
C ASN A 893 54.75 23.05 -48.19
N ASN A 894 54.38 22.78 -46.93
CA ASN A 894 54.86 21.62 -46.18
C ASN A 894 53.98 20.39 -46.46
N PRO A 895 54.52 19.17 -46.34
CA PRO A 895 53.71 17.95 -46.42
C PRO A 895 52.67 17.92 -45.28
N LYS A 896 51.42 17.57 -45.57
CA LYS A 896 50.43 17.31 -44.52
C LYS A 896 50.76 15.99 -43.81
N ALA A 897 50.58 15.92 -42.50
CA ALA A 897 50.82 14.69 -41.73
C ALA A 897 50.02 13.49 -42.28
N SER A 898 48.84 13.72 -42.83
CA SER A 898 48.01 12.73 -43.53
C SER A 898 48.61 12.16 -44.84
N THR A 899 49.76 12.66 -45.33
CA THR A 899 50.52 12.01 -46.42
C THR A 899 51.40 10.87 -45.91
N LEU A 900 52.03 11.05 -44.74
CA LEU A 900 52.90 10.06 -44.08
C LEU A 900 52.14 9.08 -43.19
N PHE A 901 51.03 9.52 -42.60
CA PHE A 901 50.28 8.74 -41.62
C PHE A 901 48.81 8.57 -42.05
N LYS A 902 48.19 7.49 -41.57
CA LYS A 902 46.74 7.29 -41.53
C LYS A 902 46.33 7.29 -40.06
N THR A 903 45.53 8.24 -39.62
CA THR A 903 44.80 8.13 -38.37
C THR A 903 43.54 7.28 -38.54
N GLN A 904 43.17 6.55 -37.51
CA GLN A 904 41.85 5.95 -37.36
C GLN A 904 41.50 5.85 -35.88
N ALA A 905 40.25 6.18 -35.53
CA ALA A 905 39.70 5.88 -34.22
C ALA A 905 39.29 4.40 -34.19
N ILE A 906 39.68 3.66 -33.15
CA ILE A 906 39.31 2.26 -32.94
C ILE A 906 39.11 1.96 -31.46
N PHE A 907 38.44 0.86 -31.14
CA PHE A 907 38.69 0.17 -29.89
C PHE A 907 39.94 -0.70 -30.06
N ASP A 908 40.92 -0.52 -29.18
CA ASP A 908 42.18 -1.26 -29.18
C ASP A 908 42.13 -2.35 -28.10
N LEU A 909 42.18 -3.61 -28.54
CA LEU A 909 42.00 -4.80 -27.70
C LEU A 909 43.22 -5.14 -26.82
N ASP A 910 44.39 -4.59 -27.16
CA ASP A 910 45.63 -4.79 -26.37
C ASP A 910 45.74 -3.72 -25.28
N LEU A 911 45.20 -2.52 -25.52
CA LEU A 911 45.02 -1.47 -24.51
C LEU A 911 43.69 -1.59 -23.73
N MET A 912 42.73 -2.38 -24.21
CA MET A 912 41.35 -2.50 -23.70
C MET A 912 40.65 -1.13 -23.60
N SER A 913 40.88 -0.26 -24.59
CA SER A 913 40.42 1.14 -24.56
C SER A 913 40.10 1.68 -25.95
N TRP A 914 39.22 2.69 -26.02
CA TRP A 914 39.15 3.56 -27.19
C TRP A 914 40.50 4.26 -27.41
N ALA A 915 40.98 4.27 -28.66
CA ALA A 915 42.28 4.83 -28.99
C ALA A 915 42.32 5.46 -30.39
N CYS A 916 43.14 6.50 -30.53
CA CYS A 916 43.61 6.96 -31.82
C CYS A 916 44.80 6.12 -32.27
N GLN A 917 44.59 5.30 -33.30
CA GLN A 917 45.63 4.48 -33.90
C GLN A 917 46.22 5.20 -35.11
N ILE A 918 47.53 5.41 -35.06
CA ILE A 918 48.33 6.04 -36.11
C ILE A 918 49.07 4.95 -36.87
N ILE A 919 48.68 4.70 -38.12
CA ILE A 919 49.33 3.74 -39.01
C ILE A 919 50.25 4.50 -39.96
N ARG A 920 51.48 3.99 -40.14
CA ARG A 920 52.49 4.57 -41.03
C ARG A 920 52.22 4.13 -42.48
N LYS A 921 52.24 5.09 -43.41
CA LYS A 921 52.24 4.86 -44.85
C LYS A 921 53.68 4.74 -45.36
N SER A 922 53.85 4.23 -46.57
CA SER A 922 55.13 4.20 -47.28
C SER A 922 55.78 5.58 -47.37
N SER A 923 57.11 5.61 -47.30
CA SER A 923 57.89 6.83 -47.07
C SER A 923 57.83 7.85 -48.20
N TYR A 924 57.63 9.11 -47.85
CA TYR A 924 57.79 10.26 -48.73
C TYR A 924 59.13 10.98 -48.47
N ASP A 925 59.56 11.83 -49.41
CA ASP A 925 60.87 12.52 -49.41
C ASP A 925 60.96 13.66 -48.38
N ILE A 926 60.94 13.29 -47.08
CA ILE A 926 60.75 14.21 -45.95
C ILE A 926 61.91 14.11 -44.92
N SER A 927 62.98 13.36 -45.26
CA SER A 927 64.10 12.98 -44.37
C SER A 927 64.76 14.07 -43.49
N THR A 928 64.68 15.34 -43.86
CA THR A 928 65.28 16.49 -43.12
C THR A 928 64.24 17.43 -42.48
N TYR A 929 62.97 17.05 -42.41
CA TYR A 929 61.89 17.88 -41.86
C TYR A 929 61.82 17.78 -40.33
N GLU A 930 62.25 18.83 -39.63
CA GLU A 930 62.25 18.89 -38.16
C GLU A 930 61.01 19.60 -37.60
N ASP A 931 60.03 18.80 -37.18
CA ASP A 931 58.77 19.28 -36.61
C ASP A 931 58.23 18.31 -35.54
N SER A 932 57.15 18.70 -34.88
CA SER A 932 56.36 17.80 -34.03
C SER A 932 54.95 17.67 -34.58
N LEU A 933 54.35 16.51 -34.34
CA LEU A 933 52.97 16.21 -34.69
C LEU A 933 52.06 16.63 -33.55
N LEU A 934 50.94 17.27 -33.88
CA LEU A 934 49.87 17.60 -32.97
C LEU A 934 48.76 16.56 -33.15
N LEU A 935 48.51 15.74 -32.14
CA LEU A 935 47.37 14.82 -32.10
C LEU A 935 46.28 15.43 -31.20
N PHE A 936 45.06 15.48 -31.71
CA PHE A 936 43.86 15.83 -30.94
C PHE A 936 42.64 15.03 -31.41
N VAL A 937 41.63 14.97 -30.56
CA VAL A 937 40.37 14.24 -30.80
C VAL A 937 39.22 15.24 -30.88
N GLN A 938 38.29 14.99 -31.80
CA GLN A 938 37.04 15.75 -31.92
C GLN A 938 35.86 14.77 -32.00
N THR A 939 34.78 15.05 -31.26
CA THR A 939 33.51 14.29 -31.37
C THR A 939 32.52 14.92 -32.35
N SER A 940 31.49 14.15 -32.72
CA SER A 940 30.28 14.65 -33.38
C SER A 940 29.63 15.83 -32.66
N TYR A 941 29.76 15.91 -31.34
CA TYR A 941 29.28 17.00 -30.47
C TYR A 941 30.21 18.22 -30.42
N GLN A 942 31.25 18.28 -31.28
CA GLN A 942 32.25 19.35 -31.34
C GLN A 942 33.11 19.51 -30.07
N ILE A 943 33.15 18.48 -29.22
CA ILE A 943 33.96 18.46 -28.01
C ILE A 943 35.37 17.99 -28.37
N MET A 944 36.35 18.81 -28.00
CA MET A 944 37.78 18.64 -28.30
C MET A 944 38.52 18.04 -27.12
N SER A 945 39.53 17.20 -27.37
CA SER A 945 40.44 16.76 -26.31
C SER A 945 41.51 17.78 -25.97
N ASN A 946 42.27 17.52 -24.90
CA ASN A 946 43.61 18.10 -24.79
C ASN A 946 44.46 17.78 -26.04
N GLU A 947 45.30 18.72 -26.43
CA GLU A 947 46.32 18.54 -27.45
C GLU A 947 47.47 17.66 -26.92
N LEU A 948 48.02 16.79 -27.78
CA LEU A 948 49.18 15.97 -27.45
C LEU A 948 50.26 16.14 -28.52
N ILE A 949 51.38 16.75 -28.12
CA ILE A 949 52.54 17.01 -28.99
C ILE A 949 53.44 15.78 -29.00
N ILE A 950 53.59 15.17 -30.18
CA ILE A 950 54.39 13.96 -30.41
C ILE A 950 55.62 14.33 -31.26
N PRO A 951 56.85 14.13 -30.77
CA PRO A 951 58.06 14.25 -31.58
C PRO A 951 58.01 13.37 -32.84
N TYR A 952 58.26 13.97 -34.01
CA TYR A 952 58.44 13.23 -35.26
C TYR A 952 59.94 13.05 -35.54
N GLN A 953 60.33 11.85 -35.94
CA GLN A 953 61.69 11.47 -36.30
C GLN A 953 61.68 10.93 -37.73
N PRO A 954 62.01 11.75 -38.75
CA PRO A 954 62.03 11.32 -40.14
C PRO A 954 63.10 10.24 -40.36
N THR A 955 62.82 9.30 -41.25
CA THR A 955 63.81 8.34 -41.75
C THR A 955 65.04 9.02 -42.35
N PHE A 956 66.19 8.33 -42.30
CA PHE A 956 67.37 8.81 -43.03
C PHE A 956 67.23 8.50 -44.52
N LYS A 957 67.76 9.38 -45.36
CA LYS A 957 67.88 9.16 -46.81
C LYS A 957 69.35 9.18 -47.22
N LEU A 958 69.70 8.33 -48.17
CA LEU A 958 71.02 8.33 -48.80
C LEU A 958 71.02 9.22 -50.03
N SER A 959 72.20 9.72 -50.42
CA SER A 959 72.37 10.48 -51.66
C SER A 959 71.88 9.64 -52.86
N PRO A 960 71.05 10.19 -53.77
CA PRO A 960 70.23 9.40 -54.71
C PRO A 960 71.00 8.65 -55.82
N SER A 961 72.34 8.69 -55.81
CA SER A 961 73.23 7.97 -56.72
C SER A 961 73.80 6.65 -56.15
N LEU A 962 73.62 6.37 -54.85
CA LEU A 962 74.28 5.26 -54.15
C LEU A 962 73.50 3.94 -54.21
N SER A 963 73.56 3.24 -55.36
CA SER A 963 73.12 1.85 -55.48
C SER A 963 74.21 0.83 -55.13
N SER A 964 75.47 1.19 -55.36
CA SER A 964 76.67 0.42 -55.02
C SER A 964 77.87 1.36 -54.88
N ILE A 965 78.84 0.97 -54.06
CA ILE A 965 80.05 1.76 -53.79
C ILE A 965 81.25 1.05 -54.40
N TYR A 966 82.00 1.77 -55.23
CA TYR A 966 83.22 1.25 -55.85
C TYR A 966 84.44 1.73 -55.07
N LEU A 967 85.37 0.82 -54.81
CA LEU A 967 86.67 1.07 -54.18
C LEU A 967 87.76 0.33 -54.98
N SER A 968 88.92 0.96 -55.15
CA SER A 968 90.07 0.35 -55.81
C SER A 968 91.38 0.82 -55.18
N GLU A 969 92.50 0.23 -55.57
CA GLU A 969 93.82 0.67 -55.10
C GLU A 969 94.20 2.08 -55.63
N GLU A 970 93.54 2.57 -56.67
CA GLU A 970 93.67 3.96 -57.17
C GLU A 970 92.70 4.93 -56.48
N HIS A 971 91.50 4.46 -56.14
CA HIS A 971 90.46 5.22 -55.46
C HIS A 971 90.03 4.47 -54.17
N PRO A 972 90.89 4.45 -53.13
CA PRO A 972 90.65 3.65 -51.92
C PRO A 972 89.68 4.30 -50.93
N TYR A 973 89.20 5.52 -51.22
CA TYR A 973 88.25 6.26 -50.38
C TYR A 973 86.97 6.58 -51.15
N ASN A 974 85.82 6.52 -50.47
CA ASN A 974 84.52 6.96 -50.98
C ASN A 974 83.68 7.53 -49.81
N THR A 975 82.63 8.30 -50.09
CA THR A 975 81.86 9.02 -49.05
C THR A 975 80.36 8.77 -49.17
N ILE A 976 79.72 8.39 -48.07
CA ILE A 976 78.26 8.38 -47.96
C ILE A 976 77.82 9.65 -47.25
N HIS A 977 76.93 10.42 -47.86
CA HIS A 977 76.16 11.44 -47.15
C HIS A 977 74.77 10.90 -46.78
N ILE A 978 74.44 10.95 -45.49
CA ILE A 978 73.18 10.45 -44.91
C ILE A 978 72.34 11.64 -44.45
N SER A 979 71.36 12.07 -45.25
CA SER A 979 70.47 13.18 -44.86
C SER A 979 69.44 12.69 -43.84
N THR A 980 69.53 13.20 -42.62
CA THR A 980 68.49 13.13 -41.58
C THR A 980 68.56 14.38 -40.69
N ILE A 981 67.73 14.48 -39.65
CA ILE A 981 67.77 15.59 -38.69
C ILE A 981 68.85 15.38 -37.60
N PRO A 982 69.44 16.44 -37.00
CA PRO A 982 70.57 16.32 -36.06
C PRO A 982 70.33 15.41 -34.85
N THR A 983 69.08 15.25 -34.39
CA THR A 983 68.71 14.37 -33.28
C THR A 983 68.91 12.88 -33.59
N ASN A 984 68.81 12.48 -34.87
CA ASN A 984 68.92 11.10 -35.32
C ASN A 984 70.36 10.63 -35.53
N ASP A 985 71.32 11.55 -35.66
CA ASP A 985 72.71 11.23 -36.00
C ASP A 985 73.38 10.26 -35.00
N LYS A 986 73.09 10.42 -33.71
CA LYS A 986 73.55 9.52 -32.62
C LYS A 986 72.94 8.10 -32.66
N TYR A 987 71.91 7.87 -33.47
CA TYR A 987 71.24 6.58 -33.61
C TYR A 987 71.57 5.87 -34.94
N ILE A 988 72.31 6.53 -35.84
CA ILE A 988 72.79 5.94 -37.08
C ILE A 988 74.05 5.11 -36.82
N GLN A 989 74.03 3.85 -37.23
CA GLN A 989 75.13 2.90 -37.17
C GLN A 989 75.41 2.34 -38.56
N LEU A 990 76.66 2.44 -39.03
CA LEU A 990 77.10 1.82 -40.28
C LEU A 990 77.94 0.59 -39.92
N ILE A 991 77.48 -0.59 -40.32
CA ILE A 991 78.11 -1.87 -40.02
C ILE A 991 78.63 -2.47 -41.32
N SER A 992 79.95 -2.59 -41.47
CA SER A 992 80.53 -3.35 -42.58
C SER A 992 80.33 -4.84 -42.37
N SER A 993 80.02 -5.56 -43.46
CA SER A 993 80.00 -7.03 -43.48
C SER A 993 81.38 -7.66 -43.19
N ASP A 994 82.47 -6.94 -43.48
CA ASP A 994 83.83 -7.33 -43.14
C ASP A 994 84.69 -6.10 -42.78
N PRO A 995 84.81 -5.76 -41.48
CA PRO A 995 85.63 -4.65 -41.01
C PRO A 995 87.14 -4.90 -41.14
N SER A 996 87.59 -6.09 -41.55
CA SER A 996 89.00 -6.34 -41.90
C SER A 996 89.35 -5.76 -43.28
N ILE A 997 88.39 -5.71 -44.21
CA ILE A 997 88.55 -5.21 -45.58
C ILE A 997 88.17 -3.74 -45.69
N VAL A 998 87.05 -3.33 -45.07
CA VAL A 998 86.50 -1.98 -45.21
C VAL A 998 86.47 -1.28 -43.85
N ARG A 999 87.22 -0.17 -43.72
CA ARG A 999 87.13 0.73 -42.57
C ARG A 999 86.09 1.81 -42.85
N ILE A 1000 85.21 2.06 -41.88
CA ILE A 1000 84.28 3.18 -41.90
C ILE A 1000 84.74 4.17 -40.83
N THR A 1001 84.84 5.45 -41.19
CA THR A 1001 85.15 6.55 -40.28
C THR A 1001 84.15 7.69 -40.48
N LYS A 1002 83.62 8.22 -39.38
CA LYS A 1002 82.75 9.40 -39.42
C LYS A 1002 83.61 10.64 -39.63
N ASN A 1003 83.20 11.56 -40.49
CA ASN A 1003 83.91 12.82 -40.67
C ASN A 1003 83.77 13.68 -39.40
N SER A 1004 84.84 14.41 -39.02
CA SER A 1004 84.85 15.26 -37.83
C SER A 1004 84.31 16.67 -38.07
N THR A 1005 84.24 17.11 -39.33
CA THR A 1005 83.72 18.45 -39.70
C THR A 1005 82.26 18.45 -40.14
N GLU A 1006 81.75 17.31 -40.61
CA GLU A 1006 80.37 17.14 -41.10
C GLU A 1006 79.77 15.85 -40.51
N PRO A 1007 78.77 15.93 -39.60
CA PRO A 1007 78.28 14.75 -38.87
C PRO A 1007 77.59 13.72 -39.78
N PHE A 1008 77.00 14.16 -40.89
CA PHE A 1008 76.25 13.30 -41.80
C PHE A 1008 77.09 12.63 -42.89
N LEU A 1009 78.40 12.90 -42.95
CA LEU A 1009 79.29 12.37 -43.97
C LEU A 1009 80.21 11.28 -43.38
N TYR A 1010 80.11 10.08 -43.96
CA TYR A 1010 80.82 8.89 -43.53
C TYR A 1010 81.84 8.48 -44.61
N ASN A 1011 83.12 8.54 -44.25
CA ASN A 1011 84.24 8.15 -45.10
C ASN A 1011 84.40 6.63 -45.03
N ILE A 1012 84.43 5.99 -46.19
CA ILE A 1012 84.68 4.56 -46.35
C ILE A 1012 86.06 4.42 -46.98
N GLU A 1013 86.90 3.59 -46.37
CA GLU A 1013 88.27 3.33 -46.78
C GLU A 1013 88.50 1.82 -47.00
N LEU A 1014 89.08 1.47 -48.14
CA LEU A 1014 89.61 0.14 -48.40
C LEU A 1014 90.92 -0.05 -47.62
N ARG A 1015 90.97 -1.00 -46.68
CA ARG A 1015 92.16 -1.24 -45.87
C ARG A 1015 93.33 -1.73 -46.72
N HIS A 1016 94.48 -1.08 -46.54
CA HIS A 1016 95.70 -1.37 -47.29
C HIS A 1016 96.11 -2.85 -47.14
N GLY A 1017 96.31 -3.53 -48.28
CA GLY A 1017 96.70 -4.94 -48.32
C GLY A 1017 95.57 -5.97 -48.20
N ALA A 1018 94.29 -5.56 -48.19
CA ALA A 1018 93.16 -6.48 -48.07
C ALA A 1018 93.12 -7.56 -49.19
N LYS A 1019 92.90 -8.81 -48.79
CA LYS A 1019 92.78 -9.97 -49.70
C LYS A 1019 91.31 -10.36 -49.90
N THR A 1020 90.64 -9.65 -50.80
CA THR A 1020 89.30 -10.02 -51.29
C THR A 1020 89.36 -11.31 -52.11
N ASN A 1021 88.57 -12.33 -51.72
CA ASN A 1021 88.27 -13.46 -52.59
C ASN A 1021 87.07 -13.11 -53.49
N ASN A 1022 87.13 -13.47 -54.78
CA ASN A 1022 86.15 -13.10 -55.83
C ASN A 1022 84.72 -13.70 -55.66
N GLN A 1023 84.37 -14.19 -54.48
CA GLN A 1023 83.07 -14.82 -54.18
C GLN A 1023 82.36 -14.25 -52.93
N GLN A 1024 83.00 -13.35 -52.17
CA GLN A 1024 82.37 -12.72 -51.02
C GLN A 1024 81.74 -11.37 -51.42
N GLN A 1025 80.42 -11.25 -51.30
CA GLN A 1025 79.73 -9.98 -51.45
C GLN A 1025 79.97 -9.13 -50.20
N ILE A 1026 80.77 -8.07 -50.34
CA ILE A 1026 81.01 -7.08 -49.29
C ILE A 1026 79.88 -6.05 -49.32
N TYR A 1027 79.38 -5.66 -48.16
CA TYR A 1027 78.35 -4.63 -48.04
C TYR A 1027 78.49 -3.82 -46.75
N ILE A 1028 77.75 -2.72 -46.67
CA ILE A 1028 77.49 -1.99 -45.43
C ILE A 1028 75.99 -2.05 -45.17
N ASP A 1029 75.60 -2.49 -43.97
CA ASP A 1029 74.27 -2.30 -43.41
C ASP A 1029 74.25 -0.95 -42.67
N ILE A 1030 73.41 -0.02 -43.11
CA ILE A 1030 73.16 1.26 -42.44
C ILE A 1030 71.87 1.13 -41.64
N LYS A 1031 71.96 1.24 -40.32
CA LYS A 1031 70.85 1.02 -39.39
C LYS A 1031 70.61 2.27 -38.56
N ASN A 1032 69.37 2.73 -38.47
CA ASN A 1032 68.95 3.68 -37.43
C ASN A 1032 68.28 2.88 -36.31
N ILE A 1033 68.93 2.83 -35.14
CA ILE A 1033 68.45 2.04 -33.99
C ILE A 1033 67.19 2.64 -33.32
N LEU A 1034 66.83 3.89 -33.64
CA LEU A 1034 65.63 4.55 -33.15
C LEU A 1034 64.40 4.24 -34.02
N THR A 1035 64.56 4.22 -35.34
CA THR A 1035 63.46 4.03 -36.31
C THR A 1035 63.39 2.60 -36.89
N GLY A 1036 64.29 1.70 -36.48
CA GLY A 1036 64.38 0.33 -37.01
C GLY A 1036 64.86 0.22 -38.47
N GLN A 1037 64.93 1.35 -39.19
CA GLN A 1037 65.30 1.44 -40.60
C GLN A 1037 66.67 0.81 -40.86
N ASN A 1038 66.73 -0.14 -41.80
CA ASN A 1038 67.95 -0.80 -42.25
C ASN A 1038 68.07 -0.72 -43.77
N GLN A 1039 69.18 -0.20 -44.29
CA GLN A 1039 69.46 -0.12 -45.72
C GLN A 1039 70.86 -0.69 -46.03
N ARG A 1040 70.91 -1.67 -46.94
CA ARG A 1040 72.15 -2.32 -47.38
C ARG A 1040 72.71 -1.65 -48.64
N ILE A 1041 74.00 -1.37 -48.66
CA ILE A 1041 74.75 -0.93 -49.84
C ILE A 1041 75.86 -1.93 -50.14
N ASN A 1042 75.92 -2.43 -51.37
CA ASN A 1042 76.98 -3.36 -51.80
C ASN A 1042 78.27 -2.61 -52.16
N ILE A 1043 79.42 -3.19 -51.81
CA ILE A 1043 80.75 -2.67 -52.11
C ILE A 1043 81.42 -3.55 -53.17
N ASN A 1044 81.79 -2.94 -54.29
CA ASN A 1044 82.49 -3.58 -55.39
C ASN A 1044 83.97 -3.17 -55.36
N VAL A 1045 84.86 -4.13 -55.08
CA VAL A 1045 86.31 -3.90 -55.00
C VAL A 1045 87.00 -4.40 -56.26
N GLN A 1046 87.79 -3.54 -56.94
CA GLN A 1046 88.57 -3.91 -58.12
C GLN A 1046 90.08 -3.85 -57.87
N LYS A 1047 90.82 -4.79 -58.48
CA LYS A 1047 92.30 -4.85 -58.47
C LYS A 1047 92.86 -4.81 -59.88
N ARG A 1048 94.06 -4.24 -60.04
CA ARG A 1048 94.82 -4.33 -61.29
C ARG A 1048 95.34 -5.76 -61.50
N PHE A 1049 95.13 -6.31 -62.70
CA PHE A 1049 95.93 -7.43 -63.19
C PHE A 1049 97.29 -6.91 -63.65
N ILE A 1050 98.36 -7.65 -63.34
CA ILE A 1050 99.71 -7.42 -63.85
C ILE A 1050 99.98 -8.38 -65.02
N ASP A 1051 100.79 -7.94 -65.98
CA ASP A 1051 100.92 -8.51 -67.33
C ASP A 1051 101.30 -10.01 -67.39
N ASN A 1052 100.76 -10.70 -68.40
CA ASN A 1052 101.20 -12.03 -68.83
C ASN A 1052 101.53 -12.00 -70.35
N PRO A 1053 102.79 -12.20 -70.79
CA PRO A 1053 103.20 -11.89 -72.16
C PRO A 1053 102.60 -12.72 -73.30
N ILE A 1054 101.96 -13.86 -73.00
CA ILE A 1054 101.64 -14.91 -73.98
C ILE A 1054 100.50 -14.50 -74.94
N GLY A 1055 99.61 -13.58 -74.52
CA GLY A 1055 98.41 -13.21 -75.28
C GLY A 1055 98.65 -12.51 -76.62
N ARG A 1056 99.82 -11.88 -76.83
CA ARG A 1056 100.09 -11.08 -78.05
C ARG A 1056 100.61 -11.88 -79.26
N ILE A 1057 100.99 -13.14 -79.10
CA ILE A 1057 101.50 -13.99 -80.21
C ILE A 1057 100.40 -14.86 -80.84
N LEU A 1058 99.38 -15.25 -80.06
CA LEU A 1058 98.26 -16.06 -80.57
C LEU A 1058 97.26 -15.24 -81.42
N ALA A 1059 97.12 -13.94 -81.14
CA ALA A 1059 96.17 -13.07 -81.85
C ALA A 1059 96.53 -12.80 -83.33
N SER A 1060 97.80 -12.96 -83.72
CA SER A 1060 98.27 -12.72 -85.10
C SER A 1060 98.30 -13.96 -85.99
N LEU A 1061 98.09 -15.17 -85.45
CA LEU A 1061 98.20 -16.43 -86.19
C LEU A 1061 96.86 -17.09 -86.57
N LEU A 1062 95.77 -16.75 -85.88
CA LEU A 1062 94.43 -17.29 -86.17
C LEU A 1062 93.62 -16.46 -87.19
N LEU A 1063 94.19 -15.37 -87.70
CA LEU A 1063 93.57 -14.51 -88.73
C LEU A 1063 93.69 -15.07 -90.16
N CYS A 1064 94.21 -16.29 -90.34
CA CYS A 1064 94.42 -16.95 -91.64
C CYS A 1064 93.69 -18.30 -91.82
N ALA A 1065 92.81 -18.68 -90.88
CA ALA A 1065 92.11 -19.97 -90.89
C ALA A 1065 90.62 -19.90 -91.34
N SER A 1066 90.27 -18.89 -92.14
CA SER A 1066 88.88 -18.57 -92.52
C SER A 1066 88.56 -18.72 -94.01
N LEU A 1067 89.14 -19.71 -94.69
CA LEU A 1067 88.77 -20.06 -96.07
C LEU A 1067 89.11 -21.52 -96.45
N ALA A 1068 88.26 -22.09 -97.31
CA ALA A 1068 88.31 -23.41 -97.95
C ALA A 1068 87.98 -24.66 -97.09
N LEU A 1069 87.33 -25.64 -97.76
CA LEU A 1069 86.98 -27.00 -97.33
C LEU A 1069 86.04 -27.09 -96.11
N ILE A 1070 84.73 -27.39 -96.23
CA ILE A 1070 83.94 -28.03 -97.31
C ILE A 1070 84.49 -29.42 -97.69
N VAL A 1071 83.98 -30.49 -97.04
CA VAL A 1071 83.74 -31.85 -97.59
C VAL A 1071 83.09 -32.73 -96.50
N TYR A 1072 82.11 -33.57 -96.88
CA TYR A 1072 81.28 -34.48 -96.06
C TYR A 1072 80.47 -33.89 -94.86
N GLY A 1073 79.15 -34.12 -94.72
CA GLY A 1073 78.13 -34.49 -95.72
C GLY A 1073 77.05 -35.50 -95.25
N LEU A 1074 75.78 -35.04 -95.18
CA LEU A 1074 74.52 -35.82 -95.19
C LEU A 1074 74.24 -36.70 -93.95
N ALA A 1075 73.01 -36.98 -93.51
CA ALA A 1075 71.63 -36.62 -93.94
C ALA A 1075 70.74 -36.39 -92.67
N ASN A 1076 69.42 -36.08 -92.67
CA ASN A 1076 68.37 -36.21 -93.69
C ASN A 1076 67.12 -35.31 -93.38
N ARG A 1077 66.48 -34.78 -94.43
CA ARG A 1077 65.03 -34.42 -94.59
C ARG A 1077 64.23 -33.56 -93.56
N LYS A 1078 63.89 -32.33 -94.00
CA LYS A 1078 62.53 -31.67 -93.96
C LYS A 1078 61.60 -32.30 -95.05
N PRO A 1079 60.33 -31.86 -95.35
CA PRO A 1079 59.47 -30.69 -94.98
C PRO A 1079 58.06 -31.10 -94.43
N PHE A 1080 57.03 -30.27 -94.14
CA PHE A 1080 56.24 -29.19 -94.83
C PHE A 1080 55.67 -28.19 -93.76
N LEU A 1081 55.30 -26.90 -93.98
CA LEU A 1081 54.19 -26.26 -94.77
C LEU A 1081 52.78 -26.79 -94.40
N SER A 1082 51.67 -26.03 -94.24
CA SER A 1082 51.29 -24.60 -94.10
C SER A 1082 49.93 -24.59 -93.30
N SER A 1083 49.03 -23.61 -93.04
CA SER A 1083 48.60 -22.28 -93.53
C SER A 1083 47.28 -21.88 -92.77
N SER A 1084 46.90 -20.60 -92.75
CA SER A 1084 45.50 -20.04 -92.67
C SER A 1084 44.36 -20.62 -91.79
N SER A 1085 43.99 -19.88 -90.73
CA SER A 1085 42.63 -19.43 -90.29
C SER A 1085 41.31 -20.26 -90.45
N SER A 1086 40.63 -20.51 -89.29
CA SER A 1086 39.15 -20.69 -89.09
C SER A 1086 38.48 -21.99 -89.64
N PRO A 1087 37.19 -22.38 -89.34
CA PRO A 1087 36.11 -21.71 -88.57
C PRO A 1087 35.44 -22.57 -87.42
N PRO A 1088 34.13 -23.00 -87.32
CA PRO A 1088 33.35 -23.02 -86.05
C PRO A 1088 32.66 -24.40 -85.68
N PRO A 1089 31.37 -24.49 -85.26
CA PRO A 1089 30.72 -24.49 -83.91
C PRO A 1089 30.17 -25.93 -83.50
N PRO A 1090 29.12 -26.20 -82.66
CA PRO A 1090 28.14 -25.37 -81.90
C PRO A 1090 27.65 -25.89 -80.49
N ILE A 1091 26.55 -25.29 -79.96
CA ILE A 1091 25.56 -25.82 -78.97
C ILE A 1091 26.01 -25.82 -77.46
N ILE A 1092 25.23 -25.34 -76.45
CA ILE A 1092 23.90 -24.68 -76.42
C ILE A 1092 23.80 -23.49 -75.40
N THR A 1093 23.02 -22.50 -75.83
CA THR A 1093 22.39 -21.31 -75.22
C THR A 1093 21.61 -21.51 -73.88
N LYS A 1094 20.99 -20.52 -73.17
CA LYS A 1094 20.38 -19.16 -73.39
C LYS A 1094 20.12 -18.54 -71.96
N GLN A 1095 19.67 -17.32 -71.61
CA GLN A 1095 19.41 -15.94 -72.12
C GLN A 1095 19.41 -15.05 -70.81
N ILE A 1096 20.14 -13.91 -70.62
CA ILE A 1096 19.88 -12.51 -71.08
C ILE A 1096 18.76 -11.76 -70.30
N SER A 1097 18.85 -10.46 -69.93
CA SER A 1097 19.99 -9.49 -69.93
C SER A 1097 19.66 -8.13 -69.25
N SER A 1098 20.71 -7.28 -69.10
CA SER A 1098 20.76 -5.79 -69.25
C SER A 1098 19.88 -4.86 -68.37
N THR A 1099 20.33 -3.85 -67.59
CA THR A 1099 21.46 -2.83 -67.62
C THR A 1099 21.10 -1.48 -68.32
N PRO A 1100 21.83 -0.34 -68.14
CA PRO A 1100 21.49 0.73 -67.16
C PRO A 1100 21.62 2.20 -67.71
N ARG A 1101 21.80 3.22 -66.82
CA ARG A 1101 22.22 4.65 -67.03
C ARG A 1101 21.12 5.69 -67.38
N VAL A 1102 21.18 7.00 -67.07
CA VAL A 1102 21.91 7.85 -66.06
C VAL A 1102 21.34 9.31 -66.02
N ILE A 1103 21.38 10.00 -64.86
CA ILE A 1103 21.29 11.48 -64.62
C ILE A 1103 19.94 12.26 -64.75
N GLN A 1104 19.86 13.32 -63.93
CA GLN A 1104 19.01 14.55 -63.96
C GLN A 1104 17.67 14.65 -63.20
N SER A 1105 17.48 15.82 -62.58
CA SER A 1105 16.34 16.39 -61.82
C SER A 1105 16.08 17.83 -62.36
N PRO A 1106 15.07 18.63 -61.94
CA PRO A 1106 13.98 18.48 -60.94
C PRO A 1106 12.60 18.52 -61.67
N PRO A 1107 11.45 19.17 -61.29
CA PRO A 1107 11.01 19.91 -60.09
C PRO A 1107 9.58 19.54 -59.56
N THR A 1108 9.02 20.38 -58.68
CA THR A 1108 7.61 20.40 -58.20
C THR A 1108 6.72 21.30 -59.09
N PRO A 1109 5.35 21.18 -59.06
CA PRO A 1109 4.59 22.12 -58.21
C PRO A 1109 3.20 21.66 -57.67
N LYS A 1110 2.67 22.50 -56.77
CA LYS A 1110 1.40 22.49 -55.99
C LYS A 1110 0.07 22.24 -56.73
N ARG A 1111 -0.90 21.65 -56.01
CA ARG A 1111 -2.30 22.14 -55.73
C ARG A 1111 -2.83 21.38 -54.50
N HIS A 1112 -3.28 21.98 -53.40
CA HIS A 1112 -4.43 22.89 -53.16
C HIS A 1112 -5.80 22.31 -53.54
N LEU A 1113 -6.58 22.00 -52.49
CA LEU A 1113 -7.99 22.37 -52.33
C LEU A 1113 -8.25 22.62 -50.83
N LEU A 1114 -9.26 23.44 -50.51
CA LEU A 1114 -9.71 23.82 -49.17
C LEU A 1114 -11.18 23.38 -49.00
N PHE A 1115 -11.61 23.12 -47.76
CA PHE A 1115 -12.73 23.82 -47.08
C PHE A 1115 -13.05 23.11 -45.74
N ASP A 1116 -12.81 23.82 -44.63
CA ASP A 1116 -13.77 24.30 -43.60
C ASP A 1116 -15.12 23.54 -43.47
N ASP A 1117 -15.75 23.40 -42.29
CA ASP A 1117 -15.37 23.73 -40.92
C ASP A 1117 -16.27 22.99 -39.90
N HIS A 1118 -15.82 22.88 -38.64
CA HIS A 1118 -16.56 23.20 -37.39
C HIS A 1118 -15.95 22.56 -36.13
N GLN A 1119 -16.08 23.27 -35.01
CA GLN A 1119 -15.34 23.04 -33.76
C GLN A 1119 -16.27 22.73 -32.58
N SER A 1120 -15.82 21.88 -31.65
CA SER A 1120 -15.78 22.14 -30.18
C SER A 1120 -15.27 20.86 -29.47
N SER A 1121 -14.16 20.81 -28.72
CA SER A 1121 -13.52 21.68 -27.72
C SER A 1121 -13.95 21.40 -26.27
N SER A 1122 -13.17 20.59 -25.57
CA SER A 1122 -13.06 20.65 -24.10
C SER A 1122 -11.72 20.07 -23.63
N SER A 1123 -10.93 20.89 -22.94
CA SER A 1123 -9.73 20.49 -22.22
C SER A 1123 -9.47 21.53 -21.12
N PHE A 1124 -9.56 21.12 -19.86
CA PHE A 1124 -9.09 21.91 -18.71
C PHE A 1124 -7.72 21.38 -18.31
N ASP A 1125 -6.76 22.25 -17.93
CA ASP A 1125 -6.24 22.23 -16.56
C ASP A 1125 -5.37 23.44 -16.18
N THR A 1126 -5.22 23.67 -14.86
CA THR A 1126 -4.39 24.70 -14.19
C THR A 1126 -4.84 26.18 -14.37
N PRO A 1127 -4.60 27.08 -13.39
CA PRO A 1127 -3.25 27.61 -13.08
C PRO A 1127 -2.89 27.65 -11.57
N THR A 1128 -1.76 28.27 -11.24
CA THR A 1128 -1.08 28.26 -9.93
C THR A 1128 -1.45 29.39 -8.94
N THR A 1129 -0.97 29.24 -7.71
CA THR A 1129 -1.09 30.11 -6.51
C THR A 1129 -0.60 31.56 -6.65
N ILE A 1130 -1.11 32.49 -5.80
CA ILE A 1130 -0.33 33.24 -4.77
C ILE A 1130 -1.17 34.27 -3.93
N GLN A 1131 -0.96 34.23 -2.60
CA GLN A 1131 -1.05 35.27 -1.52
C GLN A 1131 -2.34 36.03 -1.05
N HIS A 1132 -2.55 35.91 0.28
CA HIS A 1132 -2.75 36.95 1.33
C HIS A 1132 -4.12 37.56 1.75
N HIS A 1133 -4.38 37.33 3.06
CA HIS A 1133 -4.86 38.23 4.14
C HIS A 1133 -6.36 38.58 4.40
N ASP A 1134 -6.68 38.38 5.69
CA ASP A 1134 -7.53 39.15 6.62
C ASP A 1134 -9.08 39.13 6.60
N GLN A 1135 -9.62 38.71 7.76
CA GLN A 1135 -10.93 39.09 8.31
C GLN A 1135 -10.87 40.55 8.86
N PRO A 1136 -11.97 41.34 8.97
CA PRO A 1136 -12.95 41.13 10.07
C PRO A 1136 -14.42 41.66 9.93
N VAL A 1137 -15.37 40.88 10.49
CA VAL A 1137 -16.43 41.31 11.46
C VAL A 1137 -17.62 42.25 11.07
N VAL A 1138 -18.81 41.92 11.63
CA VAL A 1138 -20.07 42.73 11.85
C VAL A 1138 -21.06 42.91 10.67
N ARG A 1139 -22.28 42.29 10.61
CA ARG A 1139 -23.53 42.30 11.43
C ARG A 1139 -24.58 43.36 10.98
N LEU A 1140 -25.85 42.91 10.76
CA LEU A 1140 -27.18 43.58 10.97
C LEU A 1140 -28.18 43.69 9.76
N TYR A 1141 -29.26 42.88 9.85
CA TYR A 1141 -30.70 43.13 9.58
C TYR A 1141 -31.36 43.55 8.23
N SER A 1142 -32.62 43.07 8.12
CA SER A 1142 -33.80 43.59 7.38
C SER A 1142 -33.97 43.27 5.89
N ALA A 1143 -35.18 43.15 5.32
CA ALA A 1143 -36.53 42.77 5.82
C ALA A 1143 -37.51 42.59 4.61
N GLN A 1144 -38.78 42.24 4.87
CA GLN A 1144 -39.97 42.43 3.98
C GLN A 1144 -40.07 41.53 2.71
N ASP A 1145 -41.26 41.16 2.19
CA ASP A 1145 -42.62 41.26 2.77
C ASP A 1145 -43.69 40.31 2.15
N LEU A 1146 -44.62 39.89 3.02
CA LEU A 1146 -46.09 39.78 2.83
C LEU A 1146 -46.79 38.85 1.79
N ARG A 1147 -47.87 38.24 2.33
CA ARG A 1147 -49.21 37.90 1.76
C ARG A 1147 -49.41 36.59 0.97
N SER A 1148 -50.59 35.93 1.06
CA SER A 1148 -51.64 35.88 2.11
C SER A 1148 -52.80 34.94 1.74
N ARG A 1149 -53.41 34.27 2.75
CA ARG A 1149 -54.86 33.88 2.82
C ARG A 1149 -55.35 32.78 1.83
N SER A 1150 -56.41 32.00 2.09
CA SER A 1150 -57.29 31.86 3.28
C SER A 1150 -58.31 30.70 3.16
N ILE A 1151 -58.70 30.09 4.29
CA ILE A 1151 -60.03 29.46 4.60
C ILE A 1151 -60.42 28.21 3.76
N GLY A 1152 -60.97 27.11 4.32
CA GLY A 1152 -61.21 26.75 5.72
C GLY A 1152 -62.32 25.69 5.91
N ASN A 1153 -62.62 25.36 7.17
CA ASN A 1153 -63.82 24.66 7.68
C ASN A 1153 -64.03 23.14 7.46
N SER A 1154 -63.84 22.44 8.59
CA SER A 1154 -64.52 21.23 9.14
C SER A 1154 -66.08 21.25 9.08
N PRO A 1155 -66.89 20.31 9.70
CA PRO A 1155 -66.55 19.19 10.61
C PRO A 1155 -67.43 17.89 10.54
N ARG A 1156 -67.21 16.95 11.50
CA ARG A 1156 -68.20 15.96 12.08
C ARG A 1156 -68.71 14.82 11.15
N SER A 1157 -69.21 13.65 11.64
CA SER A 1157 -69.15 12.97 12.95
C SER A 1157 -69.74 11.54 12.91
N ALA A 1158 -69.46 10.76 13.98
CA ALA A 1158 -70.32 9.71 14.58
C ALA A 1158 -70.16 8.21 14.21
N MET A 1159 -69.94 7.45 15.28
CA MET A 1159 -70.20 6.03 15.58
C MET A 1159 -71.13 5.19 14.66
N SER A 1160 -70.80 3.91 14.48
CA SER A 1160 -71.52 2.79 15.16
C SER A 1160 -70.90 1.41 14.89
N ASN A 1161 -71.32 0.41 15.67
CA ASN A 1161 -70.88 -1.00 15.59
C ASN A 1161 -71.50 -1.73 14.38
N MET A 1162 -70.86 -2.80 13.88
CA MET A 1162 -71.38 -4.19 14.02
C MET A 1162 -70.58 -5.27 13.25
N THR A 1163 -70.46 -6.44 13.91
CA THR A 1163 -70.41 -7.84 13.39
C THR A 1163 -69.71 -8.23 12.08
N LEU A 1164 -68.79 -9.20 12.19
CA LEU A 1164 -68.48 -10.22 11.17
C LEU A 1164 -69.77 -10.92 10.65
N PRO A 1165 -69.78 -11.42 9.39
CA PRO A 1165 -69.53 -12.85 9.23
C PRO A 1165 -68.66 -13.25 8.02
N THR A 1166 -68.37 -14.56 7.96
CA THR A 1166 -67.52 -15.31 7.02
C THR A 1166 -68.13 -15.58 5.64
N THR A 1167 -67.27 -15.58 4.62
CA THR A 1167 -67.16 -16.57 3.52
C THR A 1167 -65.82 -16.33 2.80
N ASP A 1168 -65.23 -17.20 2.00
CA ASP A 1168 -65.02 -18.67 1.91
C ASP A 1168 -64.37 -18.91 0.53
N ASP A 1169 -63.65 -20.03 0.33
CA ASP A 1169 -63.16 -20.52 -0.98
C ASP A 1169 -62.23 -19.60 -1.84
N ARG A 1170 -61.48 -20.10 -2.85
CA ARG A 1170 -60.63 -21.31 -2.94
C ARG A 1170 -59.65 -21.16 -4.12
N ASP A 1171 -58.69 -22.08 -4.19
CA ASP A 1171 -57.90 -22.52 -5.35
C ASP A 1171 -57.85 -21.69 -6.65
N LEU A 1172 -56.63 -21.39 -7.12
CA LEU A 1172 -56.17 -21.99 -8.38
C LEU A 1172 -54.64 -21.96 -8.55
N HIS A 1173 -54.10 -23.09 -8.98
CA HIS A 1173 -52.69 -23.31 -9.27
C HIS A 1173 -52.55 -23.56 -10.79
N THR A 1174 -51.51 -23.01 -11.44
CA THR A 1174 -50.90 -23.33 -12.78
C THR A 1174 -50.64 -22.08 -13.65
N ARG A 1175 -49.75 -22.10 -14.67
CA ARG A 1175 -48.37 -22.67 -14.85
C ARG A 1175 -47.83 -22.20 -16.23
N LEU A 1176 -46.51 -22.31 -16.42
CA LEU A 1176 -45.78 -22.41 -17.72
C LEU A 1176 -45.57 -21.16 -18.62
N GLN A 1177 -44.29 -20.76 -18.66
CA GLN A 1177 -43.44 -20.62 -19.86
C GLN A 1177 -43.84 -19.70 -21.04
N ARG A 1178 -42.91 -18.78 -21.37
CA ARG A 1178 -42.21 -18.78 -22.66
C ARG A 1178 -40.77 -18.26 -22.55
N LEU A 1179 -39.85 -19.21 -22.74
CA LEU A 1179 -38.50 -19.16 -23.33
C LEU A 1179 -37.89 -17.76 -23.60
N TYR A 1180 -36.77 -17.39 -22.97
CA TYR A 1180 -35.37 -17.84 -23.22
C TYR A 1180 -34.78 -17.40 -24.56
N ASN A 1181 -33.85 -16.43 -24.46
CA ASN A 1181 -32.47 -16.53 -24.94
C ASN A 1181 -31.56 -15.95 -23.84
#